data_AF-A0A813ZKU3-F1
#
_entry.id   AF-A0A813ZKU3-F1
#
_cell.length_a   1.000
_cell.length_b   1.000
_cell.length_c   1.000
_cell.angle_alpha   90.00
_cell.angle_beta   90.00
_cell.angle_gamma   90.00
#
_symmetry.space_group_name_H-M   'P 1'
#
loop_
_entity.id
_entity.type
_entity.pdbx_description
1 polymer ?
#
loop_
_entity_poly.entity_id
_entity_poly.type
_entity_poly.pdbx_seq_one_letter_code
_entity_poly.pdbx_strand_id
1 'polypeptide(L)'
;MLCRTWSKNVFNDYSSFNSQYALEILHSLGDVFDKMYLTNENLRKRMIESAKRDDKRFYKLAAQAYYNFKKKKSFNLEKIFESKNYHTKTVYSQNKQNSYHIGVIHITSNSVQIMPRMWTDGNRILRHPMFNDINDFCLVNLDSNFEKWSTKNCDYIKNVFLSGIEIGNRRYYFIGSSNSQLKKNSYWFVKADSLDDVHQKRKQLVDFDEVNNLGKYIARVGLWFSTSMSTGITLTYVENTSKEFDRRIQKGEKCVTVIDDIKYDEYCFTDGNGLISNDLARLIAKTLKCLVQTSEGEIYPSAYQIRMAGCKGLVVVDPDSKPNEFYVKIRPSMKKFSCNEWVLDINNYSRPIPTRLNNQIILLLSDLGVPDSTFFELQTRWFAQKQKFLPNKKDLLKNKIPLPANECRLLFGCALESELKPNQCFIRYQLLDSDEKPLKVPKLQTVIGQVIVTKNPCPYAGDMLVLEAVDLPKLHCLRDVIVFSTKGDRPVCNQIGGSDLDGDQYFVYWGTELQLLRKIEPLDYKSPPATHLSTPKSISPLDFINHCLSMLSNSVHGQVFNLHQIVVDKNEEKCEQRTCQKLAKEMANMFSIAIDSGKTGCSIDQTRLREIQQIVGSTYPDYLRGKKSYQSQSILGKLYRNALEFTKKRSSDSTVKVLQNGVNCNVCGRVCKNERGLSTHKRSCDKKKKETESKIPSTIIPQAEHMKTLVTPTPKFRIIDRLTKNPDGEYNCPNVQCGKTFKPQGITPHVKSCAKEWLKQNGFSID
;
A
#
# COMPACT_ATOMS: atom_id res chain seq x y z
N MET A 1 36.76 -9.90 7.91
CA MET A 1 35.99 -9.69 6.65
C MET A 1 35.64 -8.21 6.48
N LEU A 2 36.59 -7.31 6.76
CA LEU A 2 36.48 -5.90 6.40
C LEU A 2 36.68 -5.77 4.88
N CYS A 3 36.09 -4.75 4.29
CA CYS A 3 36.09 -4.44 2.86
C CYS A 3 37.40 -4.80 2.15
N ARG A 4 37.27 -5.27 0.90
CA ARG A 4 38.37 -5.35 -0.05
C ARG A 4 38.86 -3.93 -0.30
N THR A 5 39.72 -3.40 0.55
CA THR A 5 40.10 -1.99 0.44
C THR A 5 41.18 -1.87 -0.62
N TRP A 6 40.77 -1.41 -1.81
CA TRP A 6 41.69 -0.63 -2.62
C TRP A 6 42.29 0.48 -1.75
N SER A 7 43.56 0.80 -1.96
CA SER A 7 44.15 1.99 -1.32
C SER A 7 43.29 3.20 -1.64
N LYS A 8 43.03 4.08 -0.65
CA LYS A 8 42.27 5.32 -0.84
C LYS A 8 42.84 6.17 -1.99
N ASN A 9 44.15 6.03 -2.26
CA ASN A 9 44.84 6.69 -3.35
C ASN A 9 44.25 6.36 -4.73
N VAL A 10 43.66 5.18 -4.94
CA VAL A 10 43.03 4.81 -6.23
C VAL A 10 41.78 5.65 -6.50
N PHE A 11 41.03 6.01 -5.46
CA PHE A 11 39.86 6.87 -5.59
C PHE A 11 40.24 8.35 -5.73
N ASN A 12 41.42 8.75 -5.22
CA ASN A 12 41.92 10.13 -5.34
C ASN A 12 42.21 10.53 -6.79
N ASP A 13 42.43 9.57 -7.70
CA ASP A 13 42.55 9.83 -9.15
C ASP A 13 41.25 10.37 -9.77
N TYR A 14 40.11 10.22 -9.07
CA TYR A 14 38.79 10.68 -9.47
C TYR A 14 38.38 11.89 -8.61
N SER A 15 38.37 13.07 -9.23
CA SER A 15 38.24 14.36 -8.51
C SER A 15 36.84 14.66 -7.95
N SER A 16 35.77 14.09 -8.52
CA SER A 16 34.40 14.33 -8.06
C SER A 16 33.83 13.13 -7.29
N PHE A 17 32.99 13.40 -6.29
CA PHE A 17 32.27 12.35 -5.57
C PHE A 17 31.43 11.48 -6.53
N ASN A 18 30.87 12.08 -7.58
CA ASN A 18 30.08 11.34 -8.57
C ASN A 18 30.92 10.29 -9.32
N SER A 19 32.16 10.64 -9.68
CA SER A 19 33.12 9.73 -10.30
C SER A 19 33.64 8.67 -9.32
N GLN A 20 33.90 9.04 -8.07
CA GLN A 20 34.30 8.08 -7.03
C GLN A 20 33.17 7.07 -6.76
N TYR A 21 31.92 7.54 -6.62
CA TYR A 21 30.75 6.67 -6.49
C TYR A 21 30.61 5.74 -7.70
N ALA A 22 30.83 6.25 -8.92
CA ALA A 22 30.79 5.44 -10.13
C ALA A 22 31.83 4.30 -10.12
N LEU A 23 33.03 4.57 -9.62
CA LEU A 23 34.07 3.56 -9.44
C LEU A 23 33.68 2.53 -8.36
N GLU A 24 33.12 2.99 -7.24
CA GLU A 24 32.63 2.14 -6.14
C GLU A 24 31.52 1.17 -6.59
N ILE A 25 30.61 1.60 -7.46
CA ILE A 25 29.61 0.72 -8.08
C ILE A 25 30.31 -0.48 -8.75
N LEU A 26 31.35 -0.21 -9.53
CA LEU A 26 32.05 -1.22 -10.31
C LEU A 26 32.93 -2.10 -9.42
N HIS A 27 33.64 -1.51 -8.47
CA HIS A 27 34.42 -2.21 -7.46
C HIS A 27 33.55 -3.22 -6.67
N SER A 28 32.30 -2.84 -6.36
CA SER A 28 31.36 -3.73 -5.67
C SER A 28 30.92 -4.97 -6.47
N LEU A 29 31.29 -5.09 -7.75
CA LEU A 29 31.08 -6.31 -8.56
C LEU A 29 32.05 -7.43 -8.22
N GLY A 30 33.11 -7.15 -7.45
CA GLY A 30 34.06 -8.13 -6.92
C GLY A 30 35.27 -8.38 -7.82
N ASP A 31 35.97 -9.50 -7.59
CA ASP A 31 37.35 -9.74 -8.05
C ASP A 31 37.52 -9.65 -9.57
N VAL A 32 36.44 -9.93 -10.31
CA VAL A 32 36.45 -9.88 -11.77
C VAL A 32 36.71 -8.46 -12.25
N PHE A 33 36.01 -7.47 -11.70
CA PHE A 33 36.26 -6.07 -12.05
C PHE A 33 37.61 -5.62 -11.52
N ASP A 34 37.94 -5.96 -10.28
CA ASP A 34 39.18 -5.53 -9.64
C ASP A 34 40.41 -6.00 -10.41
N LYS A 35 40.44 -7.26 -10.83
CA LYS A 35 41.49 -7.81 -11.67
C LYS A 35 41.57 -7.05 -12.99
N MET A 36 40.43 -6.85 -13.68
CA MET A 36 40.41 -6.13 -14.96
C MET A 36 40.94 -4.69 -14.84
N TYR A 37 40.59 -3.99 -13.76
CA TYR A 37 40.99 -2.60 -13.55
C TYR A 37 42.47 -2.48 -13.13
N LEU A 38 42.93 -3.33 -12.21
CA LEU A 38 44.28 -3.25 -11.66
C LEU A 38 45.35 -3.77 -12.64
N THR A 39 45.03 -4.74 -13.50
CA THR A 39 46.00 -5.30 -14.46
C THR A 39 46.01 -4.59 -15.82
N ASN A 40 45.02 -3.75 -16.13
CA ASN A 40 44.93 -3.06 -17.42
C ASN A 40 45.12 -1.54 -17.25
N GLU A 41 46.36 -1.09 -17.40
CA GLU A 41 46.72 0.32 -17.26
C GLU A 41 46.00 1.23 -18.28
N ASN A 42 45.79 0.75 -19.51
CA ASN A 42 45.08 1.50 -20.55
C ASN A 42 43.61 1.73 -20.18
N LEU A 43 42.92 0.71 -19.68
CA LEU A 43 41.56 0.84 -19.16
C LEU A 43 41.51 1.84 -18.00
N ARG A 44 42.43 1.73 -17.04
CA ARG A 44 42.51 2.65 -15.89
C ARG A 44 42.70 4.10 -16.33
N LYS A 45 43.70 4.40 -17.17
CA LYS A 45 43.95 5.75 -17.70
C LYS A 45 42.72 6.30 -18.42
N ARG A 46 42.08 5.50 -19.27
CA ARG A 46 40.85 5.91 -19.99
C ARG A 46 39.69 6.21 -19.06
N MET A 47 39.48 5.40 -18.01
CA MET A 47 38.43 5.65 -17.03
C MET A 47 38.67 6.96 -16.27
N ILE A 48 39.92 7.21 -15.85
CA ILE A 48 40.32 8.47 -15.19
C ILE A 48 40.12 9.67 -16.12
N GLU A 49 40.57 9.59 -17.37
CA GLU A 49 40.38 10.66 -18.37
C GLU A 49 38.89 10.91 -18.68
N SER A 50 38.09 9.83 -18.77
CA SER A 50 36.65 9.93 -18.98
C SER A 50 35.96 10.65 -17.81
N ALA A 51 36.34 10.31 -16.57
CA ALA A 51 35.84 10.96 -15.37
C ALA A 51 36.25 12.43 -15.26
N LYS A 52 37.48 12.78 -15.66
CA LYS A 52 37.96 14.17 -15.69
C LYS A 52 37.28 15.02 -16.77
N ARG A 53 36.93 14.41 -17.91
CA ARG A 53 36.29 15.10 -19.03
C ARG A 53 34.79 15.36 -18.79
N ASP A 54 34.06 14.36 -18.31
CA ASP A 54 32.61 14.44 -18.06
C ASP A 54 32.19 13.39 -17.03
N ASP A 55 32.13 13.81 -15.76
CA ASP A 55 31.84 12.93 -14.63
C ASP A 55 30.42 12.34 -14.68
N LYS A 56 29.44 13.10 -15.19
CA LYS A 56 28.06 12.65 -15.39
C LYS A 56 27.99 11.55 -16.43
N ARG A 57 28.72 11.68 -17.53
CA ARG A 57 28.82 10.63 -18.55
C ARG A 57 29.55 9.42 -18.01
N PHE A 58 30.68 9.61 -17.30
CA PHE A 58 31.42 8.52 -16.67
C PHE A 58 30.53 7.70 -15.74
N TYR A 59 29.76 8.36 -14.87
CA TYR A 59 28.78 7.70 -14.00
C TYR A 59 27.75 6.87 -14.79
N LYS A 60 27.21 7.41 -15.89
CA LYS A 60 26.25 6.67 -16.74
C LYS A 60 26.86 5.41 -17.35
N LEU A 61 28.11 5.50 -17.82
CA LEU A 61 28.86 4.36 -18.38
C LEU A 61 29.12 3.29 -17.30
N ALA A 62 29.52 3.71 -16.10
CA ALA A 62 29.73 2.81 -14.97
C ALA A 62 28.44 2.09 -14.53
N ALA A 63 27.33 2.83 -14.39
CA ALA A 63 26.03 2.26 -14.08
C ALA A 63 25.58 1.24 -15.14
N GLN A 64 25.85 1.51 -16.41
CA GLN A 64 25.55 0.58 -17.49
C GLN A 64 26.44 -0.67 -17.43
N ALA A 65 27.75 -0.51 -17.24
CA ALA A 65 28.68 -1.62 -17.07
C ALA A 65 28.23 -2.54 -15.92
N TYR A 66 27.77 -1.96 -14.80
CA TYR A 66 27.15 -2.69 -13.70
C TYR A 66 25.94 -3.53 -14.12
N TYR A 67 24.97 -2.96 -14.83
CA TYR A 67 23.79 -3.71 -15.28
C TYR A 67 24.12 -4.77 -16.33
N ASN A 68 25.09 -4.50 -17.21
CA ASN A 68 25.59 -5.47 -18.17
C ASN A 68 26.25 -6.65 -17.48
N PHE A 69 27.07 -6.40 -16.45
CA PHE A 69 27.67 -7.42 -15.60
C PHE A 69 26.61 -8.34 -15.00
N LYS A 70 25.58 -7.74 -14.39
CA LYS A 70 24.48 -8.49 -13.74
C LYS A 70 23.66 -9.32 -14.74
N LYS A 71 23.52 -8.88 -16.00
CA LYS A 71 22.73 -9.61 -17.02
C LYS A 71 23.50 -10.72 -17.73
N LYS A 72 24.73 -10.44 -18.20
CA LYS A 72 25.43 -11.31 -19.15
C LYS A 72 26.70 -11.97 -18.61
N LYS A 73 27.14 -11.65 -17.38
CA LYS A 73 28.38 -12.14 -16.72
C LYS A 73 29.69 -11.98 -17.54
N SER A 74 29.65 -11.49 -18.78
CA SER A 74 30.79 -11.15 -19.63
C SER A 74 30.44 -9.93 -20.49
N PHE A 75 31.33 -8.94 -20.52
CA PHE A 75 31.28 -7.79 -21.43
C PHE A 75 32.65 -7.12 -21.49
N ASN A 76 32.93 -6.44 -22.59
CA ASN A 76 34.18 -5.73 -22.79
C ASN A 76 34.06 -4.31 -22.20
N LEU A 77 34.73 -4.08 -21.06
CA LEU A 77 34.76 -2.77 -20.38
C LEU A 77 35.39 -1.68 -21.26
N GLU A 78 36.46 -1.98 -22.00
CA GLU A 78 37.13 -1.01 -22.88
C GLU A 78 36.16 -0.46 -23.93
N LYS A 79 35.39 -1.33 -24.59
CA LYS A 79 34.37 -0.93 -25.56
C LYS A 79 33.27 -0.05 -24.96
N ILE A 80 32.91 -0.24 -23.69
CA ILE A 80 31.93 0.61 -23.01
C ILE A 80 32.49 2.02 -22.83
N PHE A 81 33.73 2.12 -22.36
CA PHE A 81 34.38 3.42 -22.11
C PHE A 81 34.93 4.10 -23.38
N GLU A 82 35.03 3.40 -24.52
CA GLU A 82 35.41 3.93 -25.83
C GLU A 82 34.25 4.51 -26.67
N SER A 83 33.00 4.14 -26.36
CA SER A 83 31.87 4.44 -27.24
C SER A 83 31.56 5.95 -27.31
N LYS A 84 31.80 6.57 -28.49
CA LYS A 84 31.44 7.96 -28.80
C LYS A 84 29.94 8.18 -29.06
N ASN A 85 29.25 7.18 -29.63
CA ASN A 85 27.86 7.26 -30.10
C ASN A 85 26.85 6.54 -29.20
N TYR A 86 27.15 6.35 -27.91
CA TYR A 86 26.26 5.55 -27.08
C TYR A 86 25.00 6.32 -26.66
N HIS A 87 23.89 6.06 -27.35
CA HIS A 87 22.59 6.63 -27.04
C HIS A 87 22.05 6.06 -25.72
N THR A 88 21.88 6.94 -24.73
CA THR A 88 21.23 6.65 -23.45
C THR A 88 19.71 6.47 -23.61
N LYS A 89 19.27 5.49 -24.41
CA LYS A 89 17.91 4.98 -24.25
C LYS A 89 17.97 3.98 -23.09
N THR A 90 17.14 4.20 -22.07
CA THR A 90 16.75 3.21 -21.02
C THR A 90 17.41 3.23 -19.62
N VAL A 91 17.66 4.38 -18.97
CA VAL A 91 17.80 4.39 -17.48
C VAL A 91 17.11 5.57 -16.79
N TYR A 92 16.87 6.70 -17.47
CA TYR A 92 16.21 7.86 -16.87
C TYR A 92 14.81 8.06 -17.47
N SER A 93 13.80 7.40 -16.90
CA SER A 93 12.39 7.71 -17.20
C SER A 93 11.79 8.52 -16.05
N GLN A 94 11.46 9.76 -16.38
CA GLN A 94 10.58 10.74 -15.74
C GLN A 94 10.81 11.08 -14.26
N ASN A 95 11.19 12.35 -14.08
CA ASN A 95 11.18 13.14 -12.86
C ASN A 95 9.75 13.14 -12.29
N LYS A 96 9.41 12.19 -11.42
CA LYS A 96 8.18 12.26 -10.63
C LYS A 96 8.36 13.34 -9.57
N GLN A 97 7.36 14.20 -9.43
CA GLN A 97 7.31 15.20 -8.35
C GLN A 97 7.51 14.48 -7.02
N ASN A 98 8.40 14.97 -6.15
CA ASN A 98 8.73 14.39 -4.85
C ASN A 98 9.48 13.02 -4.90
N SER A 99 10.30 12.78 -5.93
CA SER A 99 11.25 11.66 -5.97
C SER A 99 12.70 12.14 -5.93
N TYR A 100 13.57 11.36 -5.30
CA TYR A 100 14.98 11.69 -5.05
C TYR A 100 15.89 10.58 -5.58
N HIS A 101 17.00 10.95 -6.20
CA HIS A 101 17.95 10.02 -6.80
C HIS A 101 19.13 9.78 -5.85
N ILE A 102 19.02 8.73 -5.02
CA ILE A 102 19.92 8.48 -3.88
C ILE A 102 20.79 7.25 -4.09
N GLY A 103 21.92 7.18 -3.38
CA GLY A 103 22.73 5.97 -3.33
C GLY A 103 21.98 4.82 -2.63
N VAL A 104 22.09 3.60 -3.17
CA VAL A 104 21.48 2.40 -2.59
C VAL A 104 22.53 1.33 -2.39
N ILE A 105 22.55 0.73 -1.21
CA ILE A 105 23.54 -0.25 -0.79
C ILE A 105 22.81 -1.51 -0.34
N HIS A 106 23.20 -2.66 -0.84
CA HIS A 106 22.64 -3.95 -0.45
C HIS A 106 23.67 -4.72 0.35
N ILE A 107 23.33 -5.08 1.58
CA ILE A 107 24.19 -5.87 2.46
C ILE A 107 23.62 -7.28 2.58
N THR A 108 24.45 -8.26 2.25
CA THR A 108 24.18 -9.68 2.44
C THR A 108 25.04 -10.22 3.57
N SER A 109 24.91 -11.51 3.89
CA SER A 109 25.74 -12.13 4.93
C SER A 109 27.24 -12.05 4.64
N ASN A 110 27.64 -11.92 3.37
CA ASN A 110 29.02 -12.08 2.92
C ASN A 110 29.51 -10.91 2.05
N SER A 111 28.67 -9.91 1.72
CA SER A 111 29.06 -8.82 0.83
C SER A 111 28.29 -7.53 1.07
N VAL A 112 28.96 -6.40 0.82
CA VAL A 112 28.36 -5.08 0.65
C VAL A 112 28.38 -4.74 -0.83
N GLN A 113 27.21 -4.47 -1.39
CA GLN A 113 27.06 -4.14 -2.79
C GLN A 113 26.55 -2.71 -2.96
N ILE A 114 27.35 -1.86 -3.60
CA ILE A 114 26.98 -0.48 -3.93
C ILE A 114 26.28 -0.48 -5.29
N MET A 115 25.03 -0.02 -5.33
CA MET A 115 24.23 0.00 -6.54
C MET A 115 24.33 1.36 -7.25
N PRO A 116 24.09 1.40 -8.57
CA PRO A 116 23.70 2.65 -9.21
C PRO A 116 22.56 3.30 -8.43
N ARG A 117 22.63 4.62 -8.28
CA ARG A 117 21.62 5.41 -7.58
C ARG A 117 20.22 5.11 -8.13
N MET A 118 19.23 5.13 -7.25
CA MET A 118 17.85 4.79 -7.57
C MET A 118 16.92 5.93 -7.17
N TRP A 119 15.81 6.05 -7.91
CA TRP A 119 14.72 6.94 -7.53
C TRP A 119 13.96 6.36 -6.35
N THR A 120 13.86 7.13 -5.27
CA THR A 120 13.03 6.82 -4.11
C THR A 120 12.02 7.92 -3.87
N ASP A 121 10.93 7.57 -3.20
CA ASP A 121 9.98 8.58 -2.74
C ASP A 121 10.61 9.49 -1.68
N GLY A 122 10.16 10.75 -1.64
CA GLY A 122 10.60 11.73 -0.67
C GLY A 122 10.10 11.49 0.76
N ASN A 123 10.80 12.09 1.71
CA ASN A 123 10.42 12.21 3.11
C ASN A 123 10.98 13.53 3.67
N ARG A 124 10.57 13.90 4.90
CA ARG A 124 10.95 15.20 5.50
C ARG A 124 12.45 15.35 5.73
N ILE A 125 13.16 14.27 6.08
CA ILE A 125 14.60 14.36 6.37
C ILE A 125 15.41 14.83 5.14
N LEU A 126 15.02 14.41 3.93
CA LEU A 126 15.71 14.78 2.68
C LEU A 126 15.50 16.25 2.29
N ARG A 127 14.59 16.94 2.98
CA ARG A 127 14.26 18.37 2.79
C ARG A 127 14.65 19.22 3.99
N HIS A 128 15.15 18.61 5.06
CA HIS A 128 15.41 19.31 6.30
C HIS A 128 16.64 20.22 6.12
N PRO A 129 16.58 21.51 6.53
CA PRO A 129 17.65 22.49 6.26
C PRO A 129 19.04 22.12 6.79
N MET A 130 19.12 21.26 7.81
CA MET A 130 20.39 20.70 8.31
C MET A 130 21.18 19.91 7.25
N PHE A 131 20.53 19.45 6.17
CA PHE A 131 21.17 18.65 5.13
C PHE A 131 21.09 19.37 3.77
N ASN A 132 22.25 19.64 3.18
CA ASN A 132 22.37 20.50 2.01
C ASN A 132 22.45 19.73 0.68
N ASP A 133 22.87 18.46 0.70
CA ASP A 133 23.08 17.65 -0.50
C ASP A 133 22.35 16.31 -0.36
N ILE A 134 21.55 15.96 -1.38
CA ILE A 134 20.87 14.66 -1.43
C ILE A 134 21.85 13.48 -1.43
N ASN A 135 23.08 13.70 -1.91
CA ASN A 135 24.16 12.72 -1.87
C ASN A 135 24.77 12.55 -0.47
N ASP A 136 24.37 13.35 0.52
CA ASP A 136 24.68 13.08 1.91
C ASP A 136 23.87 11.91 2.45
N PHE A 137 22.85 11.43 1.72
CA PHE A 137 22.08 10.25 2.12
C PHE A 137 22.35 9.04 1.24
N CYS A 138 22.31 7.86 1.85
CA CYS A 138 22.18 6.60 1.15
C CYS A 138 21.21 5.67 1.88
N LEU A 139 20.57 4.79 1.10
CA LEU A 139 19.64 3.79 1.61
C LEU A 139 20.31 2.43 1.65
N VAL A 140 20.42 1.86 2.83
CA VAL A 140 21.01 0.54 3.09
C VAL A 140 19.91 -0.48 3.26
N ASN A 141 19.88 -1.49 2.41
CA ASN A 141 18.94 -2.62 2.47
C ASN A 141 19.69 -3.87 2.92
N LEU A 142 19.24 -4.52 3.98
CA LEU A 142 19.75 -5.82 4.41
C LEU A 142 18.94 -6.94 3.74
N ASP A 143 19.60 -8.04 3.37
CA ASP A 143 18.88 -9.18 2.78
C ASP A 143 17.85 -9.77 3.76
N SER A 144 16.69 -10.11 3.20
CA SER A 144 15.50 -10.66 3.87
C SER A 144 15.71 -11.99 4.61
N ASN A 145 16.83 -12.70 4.39
CA ASN A 145 17.15 -13.95 5.09
C ASN A 145 17.83 -13.75 6.45
N PHE A 146 17.80 -12.54 7.02
CA PHE A 146 18.43 -12.22 8.31
C PHE A 146 17.99 -13.16 9.45
N GLU A 147 16.78 -13.69 9.43
CA GLU A 147 16.29 -14.67 10.43
C GLU A 147 17.09 -16.00 10.46
N LYS A 148 17.90 -16.29 9.43
CA LYS A 148 18.78 -17.47 9.36
C LYS A 148 20.24 -17.14 9.68
N TRP A 149 20.53 -15.92 10.10
CA TRP A 149 21.88 -15.44 10.27
C TRP A 149 22.46 -15.91 11.60
N SER A 150 23.68 -16.44 11.55
CA SER A 150 24.41 -16.86 12.75
C SER A 150 24.78 -15.65 13.62
N THR A 151 25.17 -15.87 14.89
CA THR A 151 25.69 -14.82 15.77
C THR A 151 26.78 -13.97 15.10
N LYS A 152 27.68 -14.61 14.32
CA LYS A 152 28.75 -13.93 13.56
C LYS A 152 28.23 -12.91 12.54
N ASN A 153 27.08 -13.18 11.93
CA ASN A 153 26.47 -12.29 10.95
C ASN A 153 25.79 -11.09 11.64
N CYS A 154 25.21 -11.30 12.82
CA CYS A 154 24.66 -10.22 13.65
C CYS A 154 25.78 -9.26 14.09
N ASP A 155 26.92 -9.81 14.52
CA ASP A 155 28.11 -9.02 14.87
C ASP A 155 28.64 -8.24 13.66
N TYR A 156 28.65 -8.86 12.49
CA TYR A 156 29.04 -8.19 11.25
C TYR A 156 28.16 -6.97 10.94
N ILE A 157 26.82 -7.10 10.99
CA ILE A 157 25.92 -5.97 10.77
C ILE A 157 26.07 -4.92 11.83
N LYS A 158 26.17 -5.32 13.09
CA LYS A 158 26.43 -4.39 14.19
C LYS A 158 27.69 -3.57 13.92
N ASN A 159 28.77 -4.22 13.47
CA ASN A 159 30.01 -3.55 13.11
C ASN A 159 29.85 -2.59 11.93
N VAL A 160 29.03 -2.92 10.93
CA VAL A 160 28.70 -1.98 9.83
C VAL A 160 27.95 -0.75 10.34
N PHE A 161 26.96 -0.94 11.21
CA PHE A 161 26.20 0.17 11.79
C PHE A 161 27.06 1.06 12.69
N LEU A 162 28.04 0.48 13.39
CA LEU A 162 28.97 1.21 14.25
C LEU A 162 30.09 1.91 13.47
N SER A 163 30.68 1.23 12.48
CA SER A 163 31.82 1.77 11.73
C SER A 163 31.39 2.72 10.61
N GLY A 164 30.14 2.63 10.18
CA GLY A 164 29.64 3.28 8.98
C GLY A 164 30.09 2.58 7.70
N ILE A 165 29.70 3.16 6.57
CA ILE A 165 30.04 2.67 5.22
C ILE A 165 30.81 3.77 4.49
N GLU A 166 31.99 3.45 3.97
CA GLU A 166 32.75 4.35 3.11
C GLU A 166 32.31 4.18 1.65
N ILE A 167 32.14 5.30 0.95
CA ILE A 167 31.90 5.35 -0.50
C ILE A 167 32.77 6.49 -1.04
N GLY A 168 33.84 6.14 -1.76
CA GLY A 168 34.85 7.11 -2.16
C GLY A 168 35.46 7.79 -0.93
N ASN A 169 35.46 9.11 -0.90
CA ASN A 169 35.99 9.90 0.22
C ASN A 169 34.95 10.25 1.30
N ARG A 170 33.71 9.76 1.21
CA ARG A 170 32.65 10.05 2.19
C ARG A 170 32.39 8.82 3.05
N ARG A 171 32.10 9.05 4.34
CA ARG A 171 31.63 8.02 5.26
C ARG A 171 30.19 8.30 5.67
N TYR A 172 29.39 7.24 5.68
CA TYR A 172 27.96 7.27 5.95
C TYR A 172 27.65 6.46 7.20
N TYR A 173 26.87 7.04 8.11
CA TYR A 173 26.49 6.44 9.38
C TYR A 173 24.97 6.34 9.48
N PHE A 174 24.47 5.29 10.14
CA PHE A 174 23.04 5.08 10.30
C PHE A 174 22.42 6.26 11.05
N ILE A 175 21.40 6.92 10.48
CA ILE A 175 20.67 8.03 11.11
C ILE A 175 19.27 7.61 11.58
N GLY A 176 18.54 6.79 10.83
CA GLY A 176 17.21 6.33 11.25
C GLY A 176 16.42 5.63 10.15
N SER A 177 15.23 5.17 10.50
CA SER A 177 14.28 4.51 9.59
C SER A 177 12.86 4.76 10.05
N SER A 178 11.91 4.82 9.12
CA SER A 178 10.49 4.72 9.48
C SER A 178 10.10 3.29 9.84
N ASN A 179 9.01 3.11 10.59
CA ASN A 179 8.52 1.78 10.98
C ASN A 179 8.26 0.85 9.79
N SER A 180 7.82 1.39 8.65
CA SER A 180 7.59 0.60 7.43
C SER A 180 8.89 0.16 6.77
N GLN A 181 9.96 0.94 6.90
CA GLN A 181 11.29 0.61 6.39
C GLN A 181 12.02 -0.40 7.28
N LEU A 182 11.89 -0.28 8.60
CA LEU A 182 12.39 -1.28 9.55
C LEU A 182 11.84 -2.67 9.21
N LYS A 183 10.52 -2.79 8.97
CA LYS A 183 9.87 -4.04 8.53
C LYS A 183 10.35 -4.57 7.18
N LYS A 184 10.98 -3.73 6.35
CA LYS A 184 11.56 -4.08 5.05
C LYS A 184 13.08 -4.20 5.10
N ASN A 185 13.68 -4.19 6.29
CA ASN A 185 15.13 -4.18 6.50
C ASN A 185 15.85 -3.06 5.73
N SER A 186 15.26 -1.86 5.73
CA SER A 186 15.73 -0.70 4.98
C SER A 186 16.08 0.45 5.93
N TYR A 187 17.26 1.05 5.73
CA TYR A 187 17.90 1.94 6.70
C TYR A 187 18.50 3.18 6.03
N TRP A 188 18.20 4.36 6.55
CA TRP A 188 18.85 5.58 6.08
C TRP A 188 20.16 5.81 6.78
N PHE A 189 21.19 6.00 5.98
CA PHE A 189 22.51 6.41 6.42
C PHE A 189 22.77 7.82 5.89
N VAL A 190 23.52 8.61 6.65
CA VAL A 190 23.86 9.99 6.34
C VAL A 190 25.36 10.21 6.42
N LYS A 191 25.89 11.10 5.60
CA LYS A 191 27.27 11.57 5.65
C LYS A 191 27.53 12.22 7.01
N ALA A 192 28.58 11.75 7.68
CA ALA A 192 29.02 12.25 8.96
C ALA A 192 30.47 11.86 9.23
N ASP A 193 31.12 12.61 10.12
CA ASP A 193 32.52 12.37 10.47
C ASP A 193 32.67 11.27 11.53
N SER A 194 31.65 11.09 12.38
CA SER A 194 31.63 10.09 13.44
C SER A 194 30.20 9.66 13.81
N LEU A 195 30.09 8.62 14.64
CA LEU A 195 28.82 8.24 15.26
C LEU A 195 28.24 9.35 16.14
N ASP A 196 29.10 10.09 16.84
CA ASP A 196 28.69 11.18 17.72
C ASP A 196 28.08 12.35 16.93
N ASP A 197 28.64 12.69 15.76
CA ASP A 197 28.06 13.68 14.85
C ASP A 197 26.62 13.30 14.45
N VAL A 198 26.38 12.03 14.07
CA VAL A 198 25.01 11.58 13.77
C VAL A 198 24.10 11.60 15.00
N HIS A 199 24.62 11.28 16.17
CA HIS A 199 23.85 11.36 17.40
C HIS A 199 23.44 12.81 17.72
N GLN A 200 24.31 13.80 17.51
CA GLN A 200 23.96 15.21 17.64
C GLN A 200 22.93 15.64 16.60
N LYS A 201 23.06 15.20 15.34
CA LYS A 201 22.05 15.42 14.30
C LYS A 201 20.67 14.89 14.73
N ARG A 202 20.59 13.72 15.38
CA ARG A 202 19.31 13.18 15.90
C ARG A 202 18.72 14.03 17.02
N LYS A 203 19.54 14.57 17.92
CA LYS A 203 19.08 15.47 19.00
C LYS A 203 18.45 16.74 18.47
N GLN A 204 18.92 17.25 17.33
CA GLN A 204 18.32 18.39 16.65
C GLN A 204 16.95 18.07 16.03
N LEU A 205 16.69 16.81 15.68
CA LEU A 205 15.42 16.38 15.09
C LEU A 205 14.33 16.09 16.12
N VAL A 206 14.73 15.51 17.26
CA VAL A 206 13.85 15.12 18.36
C VAL A 206 14.63 15.27 19.66
N ASP A 207 14.06 15.97 20.62
CA ASP A 207 14.58 16.04 21.98
C ASP A 207 14.28 14.73 22.72
N PHE A 208 15.31 14.08 23.25
CA PHE A 208 15.14 12.87 24.03
C PHE A 208 14.56 13.17 25.42
N ASP A 209 14.91 14.31 26.02
CA ASP A 209 14.51 14.63 27.39
C ASP A 209 12.99 14.83 27.50
N GLU A 210 12.36 15.33 26.42
CA GLU A 210 10.91 15.40 26.28
C GLU A 210 10.25 14.02 26.17
N VAL A 211 10.87 13.08 25.45
CA VAL A 211 10.27 11.75 25.17
C VAL A 211 10.53 10.74 26.29
N ASN A 212 11.72 10.82 26.91
CA ASN A 212 12.20 10.02 28.03
C ASN A 212 11.89 8.51 27.91
N ASN A 213 12.04 7.94 26.72
CA ASN A 213 11.90 6.51 26.45
C ASN A 213 12.55 6.16 25.09
N LEU A 214 13.48 5.19 25.08
CA LEU A 214 14.29 4.86 23.89
C LEU A 214 13.43 4.38 22.70
N GLY A 215 12.46 3.51 22.93
CA GLY A 215 11.58 2.98 21.88
C GLY A 215 10.70 4.08 21.26
N LYS A 216 10.09 4.92 22.11
CA LYS A 216 9.34 6.10 21.65
C LYS A 216 10.23 7.08 20.90
N TYR A 217 11.44 7.33 21.40
CA TYR A 217 12.42 8.23 20.77
C TYR A 217 12.79 7.78 19.36
N ILE A 218 13.18 6.51 19.20
CA ILE A 218 13.48 5.92 17.88
C ILE A 218 12.26 6.02 16.96
N ALA A 219 11.06 5.74 17.47
CA ALA A 219 9.82 5.90 16.70
C ALA A 219 9.55 7.35 16.29
N ARG A 220 9.91 8.35 17.12
CA ARG A 220 9.77 9.79 16.82
C ARG A 220 10.79 10.24 15.77
N VAL A 221 12.05 9.84 15.91
CA VAL A 221 13.08 10.04 14.88
C VAL A 221 12.63 9.42 13.55
N GLY A 222 12.03 8.22 13.59
CA GLY A 222 11.45 7.53 12.44
C GLY A 222 10.34 8.30 11.68
N LEU A 223 9.69 9.29 12.31
CA LEU A 223 8.67 10.11 11.66
C LEU A 223 9.27 11.03 10.57
N TRP A 224 10.55 11.40 10.67
CA TRP A 224 11.25 12.19 9.66
C TRP A 224 11.53 11.41 8.37
N PHE A 225 11.61 10.07 8.47
CA PHE A 225 11.91 9.16 7.36
C PHE A 225 10.66 8.57 6.70
N SER A 226 9.47 8.88 7.23
CA SER A 226 8.21 8.42 6.65
C SER A 226 8.01 9.02 5.26
N THR A 227 7.74 8.18 4.26
CA THR A 227 7.44 8.65 2.90
C THR A 227 6.30 9.66 2.92
N SER A 228 6.55 10.86 2.42
CA SER A 228 5.61 11.98 2.41
C SER A 228 5.85 12.93 1.23
N MET A 229 4.74 13.47 0.72
CA MET A 229 4.71 14.53 -0.28
C MET A 229 4.66 15.88 0.42
N SER A 230 5.65 16.73 0.14
CA SER A 230 5.62 18.08 0.68
C SER A 230 4.61 18.93 -0.08
N THR A 231 3.80 19.67 0.66
CA THR A 231 2.86 20.64 0.09
C THR A 231 3.49 22.02 -0.12
N GLY A 232 4.63 22.30 0.53
CA GLY A 232 5.21 23.64 0.63
C GLY A 232 4.39 24.62 1.47
N ILE A 233 3.29 24.18 2.09
CA ILE A 233 2.42 25.03 2.90
C ILE A 233 3.00 25.12 4.30
N THR A 234 3.37 26.33 4.70
CA THR A 234 3.74 26.68 6.07
C THR A 234 2.53 27.25 6.80
N LEU A 235 2.26 26.78 8.01
CA LEU A 235 1.17 27.25 8.87
C LEU A 235 1.75 28.02 10.06
N THR A 236 1.01 29.04 10.52
CA THR A 236 1.32 29.74 11.77
C THR A 236 0.59 29.06 12.91
N TYR A 237 1.33 28.60 13.93
CA TYR A 237 0.72 28.06 15.14
C TYR A 237 0.07 29.18 15.96
N VAL A 238 -1.17 28.96 16.38
CA VAL A 238 -1.95 29.87 17.22
C VAL A 238 -2.65 29.03 18.29
N GLU A 239 -2.55 29.43 19.56
CA GLU A 239 -3.23 28.72 20.65
C GLU A 239 -4.76 28.91 20.57
N ASN A 240 -5.49 27.82 20.78
CA ASN A 240 -6.93 27.66 20.49
C ASN A 240 -7.88 28.47 21.40
N THR A 241 -7.35 29.17 22.38
CA THR A 241 -8.11 29.96 23.35
C THR A 241 -8.33 31.40 22.91
N SER A 242 -7.89 31.77 21.71
CA SER A 242 -7.68 33.17 21.38
C SER A 242 -8.63 33.68 20.29
N LYS A 243 -9.26 34.84 20.56
CA LYS A 243 -9.82 35.74 19.54
C LYS A 243 -8.82 36.01 18.39
N GLU A 244 -7.54 35.77 18.65
CA GLU A 244 -6.45 35.87 17.69
C GLU A 244 -6.51 34.82 16.57
N PHE A 245 -6.88 33.57 16.84
CA PHE A 245 -7.04 32.57 15.78
C PHE A 245 -8.09 33.02 14.77
N ASP A 246 -9.29 33.38 15.25
CA ASP A 246 -10.37 33.87 14.40
C ASP A 246 -9.95 35.14 13.63
N ARG A 247 -9.28 36.09 14.29
CA ARG A 247 -8.78 37.31 13.66
C ARG A 247 -7.78 37.03 12.54
N ARG A 248 -6.87 36.06 12.70
CA ARG A 248 -5.88 35.68 11.68
C ARG A 248 -6.51 34.93 10.52
N ILE A 249 -7.43 34.02 10.80
CA ILE A 249 -8.21 33.33 9.77
C ILE A 249 -9.01 34.32 8.93
N GLN A 250 -9.65 35.32 9.55
CA GLN A 250 -10.37 36.39 8.82
C GLN A 250 -9.45 37.24 7.93
N LYS A 251 -8.16 37.33 8.24
CA LYS A 251 -7.15 37.99 7.39
C LYS A 251 -6.64 37.10 6.24
N GLY A 252 -7.10 35.85 6.15
CA GLY A 252 -6.64 34.89 5.16
C GLY A 252 -5.28 34.26 5.49
N GLU A 253 -4.82 34.35 6.75
CA GLU A 253 -3.61 33.65 7.19
C GLU A 253 -3.86 32.13 7.22
N LYS A 254 -2.81 31.34 6.97
CA LYS A 254 -2.87 29.89 7.11
C LYS A 254 -2.42 29.51 8.53
N CYS A 255 -3.32 28.97 9.33
CA CYS A 255 -3.05 28.72 10.75
C CYS A 255 -3.16 27.24 11.13
N VAL A 256 -2.54 26.91 12.26
CA VAL A 256 -2.75 25.64 12.96
C VAL A 256 -3.05 25.91 14.42
N THR A 257 -4.02 25.20 14.98
CA THR A 257 -4.47 25.33 16.38
C THR A 257 -4.73 23.96 16.99
N VAL A 258 -4.85 23.88 18.32
CA VAL A 258 -5.06 22.63 19.08
C VAL A 258 -6.47 22.57 19.67
N ILE A 259 -7.30 21.63 19.23
CA ILE A 259 -8.60 21.34 19.85
C ILE A 259 -8.49 20.13 20.77
N ASP A 260 -9.33 20.04 21.80
CA ASP A 260 -9.29 18.94 22.77
C ASP A 260 -9.63 17.60 22.13
N ASP A 261 -9.14 16.50 22.68
CA ASP A 261 -9.62 15.17 22.30
C ASP A 261 -11.02 14.92 22.87
N ILE A 262 -11.90 14.24 22.12
CA ILE A 262 -13.17 13.75 22.65
C ILE A 262 -12.88 12.48 23.44
N LYS A 263 -13.05 12.55 24.76
CA LYS A 263 -12.76 11.45 25.68
C LYS A 263 -13.95 11.18 26.59
N TYR A 264 -14.24 9.90 26.82
CA TYR A 264 -15.16 9.43 27.85
C TYR A 264 -14.47 8.30 28.60
N ASP A 265 -14.47 8.40 29.93
CA ASP A 265 -13.71 7.51 30.82
C ASP A 265 -12.25 7.34 30.38
N GLU A 266 -11.83 6.11 30.09
CA GLU A 266 -10.46 5.78 29.68
C GLU A 266 -10.22 5.84 28.16
N TYR A 267 -11.27 6.07 27.36
CA TYR A 267 -11.18 5.98 25.90
C TYR A 267 -11.18 7.35 25.21
N CYS A 268 -10.32 7.46 24.19
CA CYS A 268 -10.28 8.61 23.28
C CYS A 268 -10.96 8.26 21.95
N PHE A 269 -12.02 8.98 21.61
CA PHE A 269 -12.82 8.75 20.39
C PHE A 269 -12.19 9.39 19.15
N THR A 270 -11.29 10.36 19.34
CA THR A 270 -10.64 11.12 18.28
C THR A 270 -9.13 10.86 18.22
N ASP A 271 -8.65 9.72 18.75
CA ASP A 271 -7.21 9.46 18.87
C ASP A 271 -6.52 9.48 17.49
N GLY A 272 -5.75 10.53 17.23
CA GLY A 272 -5.00 10.72 16.01
C GLY A 272 -5.77 11.44 14.91
N ASN A 273 -7.00 11.92 15.16
CA ASN A 273 -7.84 12.59 14.17
C ASN A 273 -8.10 14.08 14.47
N GLY A 274 -7.62 14.94 13.57
CA GLY A 274 -7.88 16.38 13.57
C GLY A 274 -8.78 16.82 12.41
N LEU A 275 -8.93 18.13 12.25
CA LEU A 275 -9.76 18.74 11.22
C LEU A 275 -8.95 19.64 10.28
N ILE A 276 -9.41 19.80 9.05
CA ILE A 276 -8.82 20.71 8.06
C ILE A 276 -9.92 21.53 7.37
N SER A 277 -9.72 22.83 7.21
CA SER A 277 -10.67 23.69 6.49
C SER A 277 -10.85 23.25 5.03
N ASN A 278 -12.04 23.52 4.48
CA ASN A 278 -12.39 23.16 3.10
C ASN A 278 -11.42 23.72 2.05
N ASP A 279 -11.09 25.02 2.15
CA ASP A 279 -10.23 25.70 1.19
C ASP A 279 -8.76 25.28 1.28
N LEU A 280 -8.26 24.97 2.48
CA LEU A 280 -6.93 24.39 2.63
C LEU A 280 -6.85 22.97 2.04
N ALA A 281 -7.85 22.12 2.26
CA ALA A 281 -7.94 20.79 1.65
C ALA A 281 -7.95 20.88 0.11
N ARG A 282 -8.74 21.81 -0.43
CA ARG A 282 -8.77 22.11 -1.87
C ARG A 282 -7.41 22.57 -2.39
N LEU A 283 -6.72 23.47 -1.68
CA LEU A 283 -5.38 23.93 -2.04
C LEU A 283 -4.37 22.77 -2.09
N ILE A 284 -4.39 21.90 -1.08
CA ILE A 284 -3.55 20.68 -1.05
C ILE A 284 -3.85 19.79 -2.25
N ALA A 285 -5.13 19.57 -2.59
CA ALA A 285 -5.51 18.73 -3.71
C ALA A 285 -5.02 19.27 -5.06
N LYS A 286 -5.00 20.61 -5.24
CA LYS A 286 -4.40 21.27 -6.40
C LYS A 286 -2.89 21.02 -6.45
N THR A 287 -2.18 21.18 -5.32
CA THR A 287 -0.74 20.91 -5.22
C THR A 287 -0.39 19.45 -5.53
N LEU A 288 -1.19 18.51 -5.04
CA LEU A 288 -1.02 17.07 -5.26
C LEU A 288 -1.56 16.58 -6.61
N LYS A 289 -2.21 17.45 -7.41
CA LYS A 289 -2.85 17.12 -8.69
C LYS A 289 -3.85 15.97 -8.58
N CYS A 290 -4.57 15.91 -7.46
CA CYS A 290 -5.63 14.92 -7.20
C CYS A 290 -7.04 15.52 -7.14
N LEU A 291 -7.17 16.80 -7.48
CA LEU A 291 -8.46 17.46 -7.70
C LEU A 291 -9.02 17.07 -9.08
N VAL A 292 -10.31 16.77 -9.12
CA VAL A 292 -11.08 16.45 -10.33
C VAL A 292 -12.16 17.51 -10.53
N GLN A 293 -12.16 18.14 -11.69
CA GLN A 293 -13.23 19.06 -12.09
C GLN A 293 -14.41 18.26 -12.65
N THR A 294 -15.63 18.56 -12.20
CA THR A 294 -16.87 18.01 -12.73
C THR A 294 -17.82 19.13 -13.16
N SER A 295 -18.92 18.77 -13.84
CA SER A 295 -20.03 19.69 -14.14
C SER A 295 -20.76 20.17 -12.88
N GLU A 296 -20.63 19.45 -11.77
CA GLU A 296 -21.30 19.74 -10.48
C GLU A 296 -20.36 20.41 -9.47
N GLY A 297 -19.06 20.55 -9.78
CA GLY A 297 -18.07 21.23 -8.94
C GLY A 297 -16.71 20.55 -8.88
N GLU A 298 -15.89 20.96 -7.90
CA GLU A 298 -14.58 20.37 -7.64
C GLU A 298 -14.69 19.18 -6.67
N ILE A 299 -14.12 18.04 -7.05
CA ILE A 299 -13.98 16.85 -6.19
C ILE A 299 -12.51 16.68 -5.81
N TYR A 300 -12.26 16.56 -4.51
CA TYR A 300 -10.95 16.38 -3.90
C TYR A 300 -11.04 15.52 -2.62
N PRO A 301 -9.94 15.00 -2.09
CA PRO A 301 -9.98 14.14 -0.90
C PRO A 301 -10.62 14.82 0.33
N SER A 302 -11.38 14.05 1.11
CA SER A 302 -11.97 14.51 2.37
C SER A 302 -11.09 14.23 3.58
N ALA A 303 -10.09 13.36 3.46
CA ALA A 303 -9.15 13.11 4.55
C ALA A 303 -7.70 12.98 4.05
N TYR A 304 -6.78 13.43 4.88
CA TYR A 304 -5.35 13.47 4.60
C TYR A 304 -4.58 12.93 5.79
N GLN A 305 -3.74 11.92 5.57
CA GLN A 305 -2.78 11.47 6.57
C GLN A 305 -1.57 12.40 6.53
N ILE A 306 -1.31 13.11 7.63
CA ILE A 306 -0.34 14.20 7.69
C ILE A 306 0.87 13.88 8.55
N ARG A 307 2.00 14.52 8.24
CA ARG A 307 3.04 14.85 9.21
C ARG A 307 3.31 16.34 9.13
N MET A 308 3.44 16.97 10.27
CA MET A 308 3.67 18.41 10.38
C MET A 308 4.30 18.68 11.73
N ALA A 309 5.43 19.38 11.78
CA ALA A 309 6.21 19.53 13.02
C ALA A 309 6.40 18.17 13.74
N GLY A 310 6.09 18.11 15.04
CA GLY A 310 6.08 16.86 15.82
C GLY A 310 4.73 16.13 15.81
N CYS A 311 3.80 16.51 14.94
CA CYS A 311 2.45 15.95 14.85
C CYS A 311 2.34 14.86 13.77
N LYS A 312 1.58 13.80 14.09
CA LYS A 312 1.21 12.71 13.20
C LYS A 312 -0.27 12.38 13.40
N GLY A 313 -1.03 12.25 12.30
CA GLY A 313 -2.41 11.78 12.36
C GLY A 313 -3.13 11.85 11.03
N LEU A 314 -4.44 11.74 11.07
CA LEU A 314 -5.36 11.99 9.96
C LEU A 314 -6.09 13.32 10.21
N VAL A 315 -6.18 14.19 9.21
CA VAL A 315 -7.10 15.35 9.26
C VAL A 315 -8.23 15.13 8.27
N VAL A 316 -9.46 15.36 8.70
CA VAL A 316 -10.67 15.27 7.88
C VAL A 316 -11.24 16.66 7.63
N VAL A 317 -11.84 16.87 6.45
CA VAL A 317 -12.46 18.16 6.11
C VAL A 317 -13.48 18.53 7.17
N ASP A 318 -13.35 19.72 7.74
CA ASP A 318 -14.27 20.27 8.73
C ASP A 318 -15.59 20.64 8.05
N PRO A 319 -16.72 19.97 8.35
CA PRO A 319 -18.01 20.31 7.75
C PRO A 319 -18.50 21.71 8.11
N ASP A 320 -18.00 22.28 9.21
CA ASP A 320 -18.36 23.62 9.70
C ASP A 320 -17.41 24.72 9.19
N SER A 321 -16.43 24.37 8.33
CA SER A 321 -15.51 25.33 7.71
C SER A 321 -16.26 26.32 6.81
N LYS A 322 -15.96 27.61 6.97
CA LYS A 322 -16.51 28.68 6.13
C LYS A 322 -15.60 28.96 4.93
N PRO A 323 -16.12 29.58 3.86
CA PRO A 323 -15.30 30.01 2.73
C PRO A 323 -14.18 30.96 3.15
N ASN A 324 -13.03 30.87 2.47
CA ASN A 324 -11.82 31.64 2.69
C ASN A 324 -11.10 31.39 4.03
N GLU A 325 -11.39 30.28 4.70
CA GLU A 325 -10.66 29.86 5.90
C GLU A 325 -9.55 28.85 5.55
N PHE A 326 -8.36 29.02 6.11
CA PHE A 326 -7.21 28.15 5.88
C PHE A 326 -6.61 27.67 7.19
N TYR A 327 -7.09 26.54 7.70
CA TYR A 327 -6.60 26.01 8.98
C TYR A 327 -6.45 24.49 9.02
N VAL A 328 -5.62 24.07 9.97
CA VAL A 328 -5.61 22.72 10.53
C VAL A 328 -5.88 22.80 12.03
N LYS A 329 -6.84 22.02 12.54
CA LYS A 329 -7.06 21.81 13.97
C LYS A 329 -6.48 20.45 14.34
N ILE A 330 -5.38 20.44 15.09
CA ILE A 330 -4.76 19.19 15.60
C ILE A 330 -5.30 18.89 17.01
N ARG A 331 -5.15 17.65 17.47
CA ARG A 331 -5.52 17.25 18.85
C ARG A 331 -4.29 16.83 19.67
N PRO A 332 -4.33 16.88 21.02
CA PRO A 332 -3.22 16.46 21.87
C PRO A 332 -2.66 15.09 21.51
N SER A 333 -3.52 14.10 21.22
CA SER A 333 -3.06 12.75 20.87
C SER A 333 -2.26 12.70 19.55
N MET A 334 -2.37 13.70 18.66
CA MET A 334 -1.58 13.81 17.43
C MET A 334 -0.15 14.32 17.69
N LYS A 335 0.08 15.10 18.76
CA LYS A 335 1.40 15.66 19.10
C LYS A 335 2.29 14.57 19.70
N LYS A 336 3.39 14.25 19.02
CA LYS A 336 4.28 13.13 19.38
C LYS A 336 5.59 13.56 20.03
N PHE A 337 6.02 14.80 19.74
CA PHE A 337 7.14 15.54 20.33
C PHE A 337 6.97 17.04 19.96
N SER A 338 7.75 17.94 20.55
CA SER A 338 7.69 19.37 20.30
C SER A 338 8.64 19.76 19.16
N CYS A 339 8.14 20.58 18.25
CA CYS A 339 8.88 21.06 17.08
C CYS A 339 8.15 22.29 16.53
N ASN A 340 8.90 23.30 16.10
CA ASN A 340 8.35 24.58 15.63
C ASN A 340 8.32 24.69 14.10
N GLU A 341 8.60 23.61 13.38
CA GLU A 341 8.55 23.56 11.91
C GLU A 341 7.17 23.13 11.41
N TRP A 342 6.25 24.08 11.31
CA TRP A 342 4.85 23.87 10.92
C TRP A 342 4.64 23.78 9.40
N VAL A 343 5.44 22.95 8.73
CA VAL A 343 5.31 22.63 7.31
C VAL A 343 4.45 21.37 7.13
N LEU A 344 3.40 21.48 6.32
CA LEU A 344 2.44 20.40 6.12
C LEU A 344 2.90 19.41 5.04
N ASP A 345 3.06 18.15 5.43
CA ASP A 345 3.40 17.03 4.55
C ASP A 345 2.28 16.00 4.53
N ILE A 346 1.99 15.44 3.35
CA ILE A 346 0.94 14.44 3.13
C ILE A 346 1.54 13.06 2.83
N ASN A 347 1.20 12.06 3.63
CA ASN A 347 1.62 10.67 3.41
C ASN A 347 0.66 9.92 2.50
N ASN A 348 -0.63 10.16 2.72
CA ASN A 348 -1.71 9.49 2.02
C ASN A 348 -2.98 10.35 2.12
N TYR A 349 -3.97 10.06 1.29
CA TYR A 349 -5.24 10.80 1.25
C TYR A 349 -6.39 9.90 0.81
N SER A 350 -7.63 10.25 1.19
CA SER A 350 -8.82 9.49 0.85
C SER A 350 -9.10 9.49 -0.66
N ARG A 351 -9.50 8.34 -1.17
CA ARG A 351 -9.84 8.08 -2.58
C ARG A 351 -10.61 6.77 -2.67
N PRO A 352 -11.37 6.50 -3.73
CA PRO A 352 -12.13 5.26 -3.82
C PRO A 352 -11.17 4.09 -4.08
N ILE A 353 -10.92 3.28 -3.04
CA ILE A 353 -10.06 2.10 -3.11
C ILE A 353 -10.95 0.85 -3.06
N PRO A 354 -11.13 0.14 -4.19
CA PRO A 354 -11.76 -1.18 -4.18
C PRO A 354 -10.97 -2.13 -3.28
N THR A 355 -11.68 -3.02 -2.61
CA THR A 355 -11.06 -4.00 -1.73
C THR A 355 -11.28 -5.42 -2.24
N ARG A 356 -10.49 -6.34 -1.71
CA ARG A 356 -10.52 -7.75 -2.05
C ARG A 356 -10.52 -8.55 -0.75
N LEU A 357 -11.24 -9.66 -0.75
CA LEU A 357 -11.06 -10.66 0.29
C LEU A 357 -9.60 -11.13 0.30
N ASN A 358 -9.20 -11.70 1.42
CA ASN A 358 -7.91 -12.35 1.57
C ASN A 358 -8.04 -13.42 2.66
N ASN A 359 -7.01 -14.26 2.83
CA ASN A 359 -7.06 -15.35 3.79
C ASN A 359 -7.59 -14.95 5.17
N GLN A 360 -7.18 -13.78 5.68
CA GLN A 360 -7.58 -13.34 7.01
C GLN A 360 -9.05 -12.94 7.06
N ILE A 361 -9.49 -12.07 6.15
CA ILE A 361 -10.89 -11.64 6.11
C ILE A 361 -11.82 -12.83 5.87
N ILE A 362 -11.43 -13.78 5.00
CA ILE A 362 -12.20 -15.01 4.77
C ILE A 362 -12.28 -15.86 6.04
N LEU A 363 -11.19 -15.97 6.79
CA LEU A 363 -11.17 -16.69 8.06
C LEU A 363 -12.14 -16.08 9.07
N LEU A 364 -12.10 -14.75 9.26
CA LEU A 364 -13.02 -14.06 10.17
C LEU A 364 -14.48 -14.22 9.73
N LEU A 365 -14.77 -14.06 8.44
CA LEU A 365 -16.13 -14.23 7.90
C LEU A 365 -16.63 -15.66 8.09
N SER A 366 -15.79 -16.67 7.85
CA SER A 366 -16.12 -18.08 8.10
C SER A 366 -16.39 -18.33 9.59
N ASP A 367 -15.55 -17.79 10.49
CA ASP A 367 -15.74 -17.84 11.95
C ASP A 367 -17.01 -17.11 12.42
N LEU A 368 -17.52 -16.16 11.65
CA LEU A 368 -18.78 -15.46 11.92
C LEU A 368 -19.98 -16.10 11.20
N GLY A 369 -19.76 -17.23 10.53
CA GLY A 369 -20.83 -18.09 9.99
C GLY A 369 -21.16 -17.86 8.52
N VAL A 370 -20.35 -17.11 7.77
CA VAL A 370 -20.52 -17.02 6.31
C VAL A 370 -20.28 -18.40 5.69
N PRO A 371 -21.24 -18.96 4.92
CA PRO A 371 -21.10 -20.29 4.33
C PRO A 371 -19.94 -20.41 3.33
N ASP A 372 -19.30 -21.58 3.30
CA ASP A 372 -18.26 -21.93 2.31
C ASP A 372 -18.69 -21.66 0.86
N SER A 373 -19.96 -21.95 0.54
CA SER A 373 -20.55 -21.75 -0.80
C SER A 373 -20.43 -20.31 -1.29
N THR A 374 -20.63 -19.32 -0.40
CA THR A 374 -20.52 -17.90 -0.72
C THR A 374 -19.13 -17.57 -1.26
N PHE A 375 -18.06 -18.09 -0.63
CA PHE A 375 -16.70 -17.84 -1.09
C PHE A 375 -16.39 -18.55 -2.41
N PHE A 376 -16.92 -19.76 -2.62
CA PHE A 376 -16.77 -20.46 -3.90
C PHE A 376 -17.48 -19.74 -5.04
N GLU A 377 -18.66 -19.17 -4.80
CA GLU A 377 -19.38 -18.38 -5.80
C GLU A 377 -18.59 -17.11 -6.16
N LEU A 378 -18.09 -16.38 -5.15
CA LEU A 378 -17.22 -15.21 -5.36
C LEU A 378 -15.96 -15.58 -6.16
N GLN A 379 -15.30 -16.69 -5.81
CA GLN A 379 -14.12 -17.18 -6.53
C GLN A 379 -14.46 -17.60 -7.97
N THR A 380 -15.62 -18.25 -8.17
CA THR A 380 -16.09 -18.68 -9.50
C THR A 380 -16.40 -17.47 -10.39
N ARG A 381 -17.07 -16.45 -9.85
CA ARG A 381 -17.29 -15.18 -10.55
C ARG A 381 -15.97 -14.52 -10.92
N TRP A 382 -14.99 -14.52 -10.02
CA TRP A 382 -13.65 -14.02 -10.31
C TRP A 382 -12.97 -14.78 -11.45
N PHE A 383 -13.08 -16.11 -11.49
CA PHE A 383 -12.54 -16.93 -12.57
C PHE A 383 -13.25 -16.69 -13.91
N ALA A 384 -14.55 -16.36 -13.87
CA ALA A 384 -15.38 -16.11 -15.04
C ALA A 384 -15.22 -14.70 -15.64
N GLN A 385 -14.65 -13.74 -14.90
CA GLN A 385 -14.46 -12.37 -15.39
C GLN A 385 -13.56 -12.35 -16.64
N LYS A 386 -14.13 -11.94 -17.78
CA LYS A 386 -13.40 -11.64 -19.02
C LYS A 386 -12.64 -10.32 -18.91
N GLN A 387 -11.64 -10.21 -18.04
CA GLN A 387 -10.83 -8.99 -17.98
C GLN A 387 -9.57 -9.10 -18.82
N LYS A 388 -9.30 -7.99 -19.52
CA LYS A 388 -8.13 -7.68 -20.37
C LYS A 388 -6.78 -7.96 -19.68
N PHE A 389 -6.77 -8.12 -18.36
CA PHE A 389 -5.64 -8.52 -17.54
C PHE A 389 -6.05 -9.69 -16.65
N LEU A 390 -5.37 -10.81 -16.84
CA LEU A 390 -5.67 -12.04 -16.14
C LEU A 390 -5.20 -11.93 -14.68
N PRO A 391 -5.91 -12.53 -13.70
CA PRO A 391 -5.49 -12.48 -12.31
C PRO A 391 -4.07 -13.00 -12.14
N ASN A 392 -3.23 -12.25 -11.43
CA ASN A 392 -1.87 -12.68 -11.14
C ASN A 392 -1.92 -13.99 -10.34
N LYS A 393 -1.10 -14.98 -10.73
CA LYS A 393 -0.95 -16.26 -9.99
C LYS A 393 -0.72 -16.04 -8.49
N LYS A 394 0.02 -14.99 -8.10
CA LYS A 394 0.25 -14.68 -6.69
C LYS A 394 -1.04 -14.32 -5.94
N ASP A 395 -1.93 -13.57 -6.58
CA ASP A 395 -3.18 -13.09 -5.99
C ASP A 395 -4.21 -14.23 -5.89
N LEU A 396 -4.31 -15.03 -6.95
CA LEU A 396 -5.13 -16.26 -6.97
C LEU A 396 -4.76 -17.18 -5.81
N LEU A 397 -3.47 -17.48 -5.68
CA LEU A 397 -2.96 -18.39 -4.67
C LEU A 397 -2.84 -17.75 -3.27
N LYS A 398 -3.32 -16.52 -3.08
CA LYS A 398 -3.45 -15.84 -1.79
C LYS A 398 -4.92 -15.47 -1.49
N ASN A 399 -5.85 -16.08 -2.22
CA ASN A 399 -7.30 -15.86 -2.13
C ASN A 399 -7.67 -14.37 -2.15
N LYS A 400 -7.01 -13.58 -3.02
CA LYS A 400 -7.29 -12.15 -3.20
C LYS A 400 -8.57 -11.93 -4.04
N ILE A 401 -9.68 -12.50 -3.60
CA ILE A 401 -10.94 -12.55 -4.34
C ILE A 401 -11.56 -11.14 -4.39
N PRO A 402 -11.80 -10.56 -5.58
CA PRO A 402 -12.44 -9.27 -5.71
C PRO A 402 -13.90 -9.33 -5.26
N LEU A 403 -14.33 -8.28 -4.57
CA LEU A 403 -15.73 -8.04 -4.24
C LEU A 403 -16.32 -7.02 -5.24
N PRO A 404 -17.66 -6.95 -5.38
CA PRO A 404 -18.28 -5.93 -6.21
C PRO A 404 -17.81 -4.55 -5.77
N ALA A 405 -17.22 -3.80 -6.70
CA ALA A 405 -16.57 -2.54 -6.36
C ALA A 405 -17.56 -1.62 -5.63
N ASN A 406 -18.78 -1.40 -6.12
CA ASN A 406 -19.70 -0.45 -5.49
C ASN A 406 -20.47 -0.98 -4.26
N GLU A 407 -20.01 -2.09 -3.67
CA GLU A 407 -20.53 -2.68 -2.43
C GLU A 407 -19.44 -2.83 -1.35
N CYS A 408 -18.22 -2.37 -1.63
CA CYS A 408 -17.10 -2.45 -0.70
C CYS A 408 -16.00 -1.41 -0.95
N ARG A 409 -15.33 -0.98 0.12
CA ARG A 409 -14.17 -0.07 0.03
C ARG A 409 -13.15 -0.37 1.12
N LEU A 410 -11.92 0.08 0.88
CA LEU A 410 -10.95 0.34 1.93
C LEU A 410 -11.01 1.84 2.25
N LEU A 411 -11.53 2.22 3.41
CA LEU A 411 -11.82 3.62 3.78
C LEU A 411 -10.96 4.05 4.97
N PHE A 412 -10.50 5.31 4.98
CA PHE A 412 -9.94 5.87 6.22
C PHE A 412 -11.04 6.02 7.26
N GLY A 413 -10.77 5.59 8.49
CA GLY A 413 -11.62 5.90 9.63
C GLY A 413 -11.35 7.30 10.15
N CYS A 414 -12.40 8.02 10.51
CA CYS A 414 -12.32 9.32 11.15
C CYS A 414 -13.48 9.49 12.15
N ALA A 415 -13.36 10.46 13.04
CA ALA A 415 -14.37 10.75 14.05
C ALA A 415 -14.36 12.25 14.34
N LEU A 416 -15.56 12.85 14.33
CA LEU A 416 -15.78 14.24 14.68
C LEU A 416 -17.13 14.38 15.40
N GLU A 417 -17.32 15.52 16.05
CA GLU A 417 -18.55 15.89 16.71
C GLU A 417 -19.73 15.84 15.70
N SER A 418 -20.72 14.97 15.94
CA SER A 418 -21.85 14.76 15.03
C SER A 418 -23.07 14.16 15.74
N GLU A 419 -24.20 14.08 15.02
CA GLU A 419 -25.46 13.51 15.50
C GLU A 419 -25.45 11.97 15.55
N LEU A 420 -24.45 11.30 14.96
CA LEU A 420 -24.33 9.84 14.92
C LEU A 420 -24.49 9.23 16.33
N LYS A 421 -25.40 8.26 16.48
CA LYS A 421 -25.59 7.50 17.72
C LYS A 421 -24.52 6.42 17.88
N PRO A 422 -24.34 5.83 19.08
CA PRO A 422 -23.45 4.69 19.26
C PRO A 422 -23.75 3.58 18.22
N ASN A 423 -22.69 2.96 17.69
CA ASN A 423 -22.73 1.94 16.61
C ASN A 423 -23.28 2.41 15.25
N GLN A 424 -23.52 3.71 15.07
CA GLN A 424 -23.79 4.28 13.74
C GLN A 424 -22.52 4.81 13.08
N CYS A 425 -22.53 4.82 11.75
CA CYS A 425 -21.50 5.45 10.94
C CYS A 425 -22.10 6.21 9.77
N PHE A 426 -21.30 7.09 9.16
CA PHE A 426 -21.63 7.74 7.90
C PHE A 426 -20.62 7.34 6.82
N ILE A 427 -21.13 6.97 5.64
CA ILE A 427 -20.32 6.61 4.47
C ILE A 427 -20.97 7.20 3.22
N ARG A 428 -20.22 8.05 2.53
CA ARG A 428 -20.50 8.49 1.17
C ARG A 428 -19.29 8.20 0.29
N TYR A 429 -19.52 7.65 -0.89
CA TYR A 429 -18.45 7.11 -1.74
C TYR A 429 -18.64 7.46 -3.20
N GLN A 430 -17.53 7.48 -3.94
CA GLN A 430 -17.56 7.62 -5.39
C GLN A 430 -17.82 6.27 -6.08
N LEU A 431 -18.74 6.27 -7.05
CA LEU A 431 -18.99 5.11 -7.91
C LEU A 431 -17.80 4.83 -8.84
N LEU A 432 -17.53 3.55 -9.02
CA LEU A 432 -16.51 3.02 -9.92
C LEU A 432 -17.13 2.29 -11.10
N ASP A 433 -16.45 2.33 -12.25
CA ASP A 433 -16.78 1.54 -13.44
C ASP A 433 -16.37 0.06 -13.29
N SER A 434 -16.58 -0.72 -14.36
CA SER A 434 -16.21 -2.14 -14.42
C SER A 434 -14.70 -2.40 -14.36
N ASP A 435 -13.88 -1.38 -14.62
CA ASP A 435 -12.41 -1.44 -14.53
C ASP A 435 -11.91 -0.98 -13.14
N GLU A 436 -12.81 -0.85 -12.16
CA GLU A 436 -12.52 -0.36 -10.81
C GLU A 436 -11.97 1.08 -10.80
N LYS A 437 -12.30 1.88 -11.82
CA LYS A 437 -11.86 3.28 -11.94
C LYS A 437 -13.00 4.25 -11.65
N PRO A 438 -12.68 5.44 -11.11
CA PRO A 438 -13.68 6.50 -10.97
C PRO A 438 -14.39 6.78 -12.30
N LEU A 439 -15.71 6.92 -12.25
CA LEU A 439 -16.49 7.28 -13.43
C LEU A 439 -15.97 8.60 -14.05
N LYS A 440 -16.01 8.71 -15.38
CA LYS A 440 -15.64 9.94 -16.10
C LYS A 440 -16.41 11.16 -15.60
N VAL A 441 -17.70 10.96 -15.31
CA VAL A 441 -18.53 11.90 -14.56
C VAL A 441 -18.70 11.30 -13.17
N PRO A 442 -18.00 11.84 -12.15
CA PRO A 442 -18.11 11.35 -10.79
C PRO A 442 -19.55 11.36 -10.31
N LYS A 443 -20.01 10.21 -9.79
CA LYS A 443 -21.30 10.09 -9.13
C LYS A 443 -21.07 9.60 -7.71
N LEU A 444 -21.69 10.27 -6.75
CA LEU A 444 -21.59 9.95 -5.33
C LEU A 444 -22.84 9.19 -4.87
N GLN A 445 -22.66 8.29 -3.92
CA GLN A 445 -23.74 7.56 -3.27
C GLN A 445 -23.50 7.50 -1.77
N THR A 446 -24.58 7.63 -0.98
CA THR A 446 -24.56 7.42 0.47
C THR A 446 -25.00 5.99 0.76
N VAL A 447 -24.29 5.33 1.67
CA VAL A 447 -24.67 3.99 2.15
C VAL A 447 -25.71 4.14 3.26
N ILE A 448 -26.77 3.33 3.22
CA ILE A 448 -27.80 3.26 4.27
C ILE A 448 -28.02 1.79 4.61
N GLY A 449 -28.09 1.47 5.90
CA GLY A 449 -28.33 0.13 6.41
C GLY A 449 -27.07 -0.54 6.98
N GLN A 450 -27.08 -1.85 7.10
CA GLN A 450 -26.00 -2.59 7.77
C GLN A 450 -24.70 -2.59 6.97
N VAL A 451 -23.59 -2.36 7.67
CA VAL A 451 -22.24 -2.41 7.09
C VAL A 451 -21.31 -3.22 7.98
N ILE A 452 -20.49 -4.07 7.35
CA ILE A 452 -19.45 -4.84 8.00
C ILE A 452 -18.16 -4.04 7.97
N VAL A 453 -17.52 -3.88 9.14
CA VAL A 453 -16.30 -3.11 9.30
C VAL A 453 -15.25 -3.91 10.06
N THR A 454 -14.04 -3.99 9.52
CA THR A 454 -12.88 -4.52 10.25
C THR A 454 -11.57 -3.94 9.70
N LYS A 455 -10.44 -4.28 10.33
CA LYS A 455 -9.09 -3.90 9.89
C LYS A 455 -8.36 -5.11 9.33
N ASN A 456 -7.40 -4.85 8.45
CA ASN A 456 -6.53 -5.89 7.92
C ASN A 456 -5.05 -5.50 8.11
N PRO A 457 -4.25 -6.28 8.87
CA PRO A 457 -4.59 -7.52 9.55
C PRO A 457 -5.36 -7.33 10.88
N CYS A 458 -6.39 -8.15 11.12
CA CYS A 458 -7.05 -8.34 12.42
C CYS A 458 -7.25 -9.85 12.73
N PRO A 459 -6.63 -10.41 13.79
CA PRO A 459 -6.65 -11.85 14.03
C PRO A 459 -7.94 -12.36 14.70
N TYR A 460 -8.71 -11.52 15.38
CA TYR A 460 -9.86 -11.97 16.17
C TYR A 460 -11.19 -11.68 15.49
N ALA A 461 -12.08 -12.68 15.42
CA ALA A 461 -13.38 -12.56 14.76
C ALA A 461 -14.33 -11.55 15.42
N GLY A 462 -14.24 -11.34 16.74
CA GLY A 462 -15.03 -10.32 17.45
C GLY A 462 -14.72 -8.89 17.04
N ASP A 463 -13.60 -8.65 16.35
CA ASP A 463 -13.19 -7.34 15.87
C ASP A 463 -13.68 -7.05 14.44
N MET A 464 -14.60 -7.88 13.93
CA MET A 464 -15.38 -7.59 12.73
C MET A 464 -16.79 -7.20 13.16
N LEU A 465 -17.09 -5.92 13.05
CA LEU A 465 -18.30 -5.33 13.59
C LEU A 465 -19.35 -5.13 12.51
N VAL A 466 -20.62 -5.17 12.92
CA VAL A 466 -21.74 -4.67 12.12
C VAL A 466 -22.14 -3.31 12.69
N LEU A 467 -22.10 -2.29 11.85
CA LEU A 467 -22.57 -0.94 12.16
C LEU A 467 -23.81 -0.62 11.32
N GLU A 468 -24.55 0.40 11.73
CA GLU A 468 -25.63 0.98 10.93
C GLU A 468 -25.11 2.23 10.21
N ALA A 469 -25.05 2.20 8.88
CA ALA A 469 -24.81 3.38 8.08
C ALA A 469 -26.09 4.21 7.96
N VAL A 470 -26.01 5.48 8.32
CA VAL A 470 -27.13 6.43 8.23
C VAL A 470 -26.75 7.62 7.37
N ASP A 471 -27.74 8.22 6.73
CA ASP A 471 -27.55 9.47 6.00
C ASP A 471 -27.60 10.67 6.95
N LEU A 472 -26.58 11.52 6.86
CA LEU A 472 -26.48 12.75 7.63
C LEU A 472 -26.06 13.89 6.70
N PRO A 473 -26.99 14.75 6.24
CA PRO A 473 -26.72 15.80 5.26
C PRO A 473 -25.54 16.71 5.60
N LYS A 474 -25.35 17.02 6.89
CA LYS A 474 -24.22 17.83 7.38
C LYS A 474 -22.85 17.24 7.01
N LEU A 475 -22.75 15.91 6.85
CA LEU A 475 -21.51 15.21 6.51
C LEU A 475 -21.33 14.94 5.01
N HIS A 476 -22.20 15.45 4.13
CA HIS A 476 -22.12 15.17 2.67
C HIS A 476 -20.85 15.68 1.98
N CYS A 477 -20.11 16.60 2.62
CA CYS A 477 -18.79 17.03 2.17
C CYS A 477 -17.70 15.94 2.35
N LEU A 478 -17.97 14.94 3.20
CA LEU A 478 -17.07 13.82 3.49
C LEU A 478 -17.35 12.67 2.52
N ARG A 479 -16.32 12.25 1.79
CA ARG A 479 -16.38 11.18 0.80
C ARG A 479 -15.15 10.27 0.86
N ASP A 480 -15.38 9.01 0.53
CA ASP A 480 -14.36 7.94 0.55
C ASP A 480 -13.64 7.83 1.91
N VAL A 481 -14.41 8.05 2.98
CA VAL A 481 -14.05 7.86 4.38
C VAL A 481 -15.22 7.17 5.10
N ILE A 482 -14.95 6.56 6.24
CA ILE A 482 -15.98 6.12 7.20
C ILE A 482 -15.89 7.03 8.43
N VAL A 483 -17.01 7.66 8.78
CA VAL A 483 -17.11 8.49 9.98
C VAL A 483 -17.74 7.65 11.09
N PHE A 484 -17.01 7.45 12.17
CA PHE A 484 -17.51 6.76 13.36
C PHE A 484 -18.18 7.72 14.32
N SER A 485 -19.17 7.22 15.07
CA SER A 485 -19.74 7.98 16.19
C SER A 485 -18.69 8.29 17.25
N THR A 486 -18.78 9.49 17.80
CA THR A 486 -18.02 9.95 18.97
C THR A 486 -18.79 9.72 20.27
N LYS A 487 -19.81 8.85 20.25
CA LYS A 487 -20.68 8.52 21.39
C LYS A 487 -20.66 7.02 21.68
N GLY A 488 -20.94 6.67 22.92
CA GLY A 488 -20.97 5.29 23.42
C GLY A 488 -19.86 5.04 24.43
N ASP A 489 -19.76 3.80 24.91
CA ASP A 489 -18.84 3.46 26.00
C ASP A 489 -17.40 3.21 25.51
N ARG A 490 -17.25 2.78 24.25
CA ARG A 490 -15.96 2.43 23.65
C ARG A 490 -15.91 2.79 22.16
N PRO A 491 -14.87 3.49 21.67
CA PRO A 491 -14.73 3.86 20.27
C PRO A 491 -14.72 2.64 19.34
N VAL A 492 -15.42 2.74 18.21
CA VAL A 492 -15.48 1.67 17.19
C VAL A 492 -14.10 1.30 16.66
N CYS A 493 -13.23 2.28 16.40
CA CYS A 493 -11.85 2.03 15.99
C CYS A 493 -11.09 1.18 17.03
N ASN A 494 -11.22 1.50 18.31
CA ASN A 494 -10.57 0.77 19.38
C ASN A 494 -11.10 -0.67 19.53
N GLN A 495 -12.39 -0.90 19.29
CA GLN A 495 -12.97 -2.26 19.24
C GLN A 495 -12.39 -3.11 18.10
N ILE A 496 -11.88 -2.48 17.04
CA ILE A 496 -11.30 -3.19 15.89
C ILE A 496 -9.78 -3.28 16.07
N GLY A 497 -9.30 -4.32 16.75
CA GLY A 497 -7.87 -4.60 16.87
C GLY A 497 -7.09 -3.57 17.70
N GLY A 498 -7.74 -2.80 18.57
CA GLY A 498 -7.10 -1.71 19.33
C GLY A 498 -6.64 -0.54 18.46
N SER A 499 -7.29 -0.32 17.32
CA SER A 499 -6.90 0.66 16.30
C SER A 499 -7.17 2.11 16.74
N ASP A 500 -6.38 3.03 16.18
CA ASP A 500 -6.55 4.48 16.33
C ASP A 500 -7.02 5.10 14.99
N LEU A 501 -7.09 6.43 14.93
CA LEU A 501 -7.50 7.18 13.74
C LEU A 501 -6.32 7.97 13.13
N ASP A 502 -5.07 7.52 13.31
CA ASP A 502 -3.87 8.23 12.84
C ASP A 502 -3.53 8.01 11.34
N GLY A 503 -4.48 7.37 10.64
CA GLY A 503 -4.44 6.98 9.23
C GLY A 503 -4.72 5.49 8.99
N ASP A 504 -5.40 4.82 9.92
CA ASP A 504 -5.86 3.45 9.72
C ASP A 504 -6.97 3.38 8.67
N GLN A 505 -6.93 2.31 7.86
CA GLN A 505 -7.93 2.04 6.84
C GLN A 505 -8.70 0.76 7.16
N TYR A 506 -10.01 0.82 6.99
CA TYR A 506 -10.94 -0.25 7.33
C TYR A 506 -11.49 -0.91 6.07
N PHE A 507 -11.53 -2.24 6.09
CA PHE A 507 -12.35 -3.01 5.17
C PHE A 507 -13.81 -2.72 5.53
N VAL A 508 -14.56 -2.16 4.58
CA VAL A 508 -15.97 -1.84 4.73
C VAL A 508 -16.76 -2.51 3.61
N TYR A 509 -17.78 -3.28 3.98
CA TYR A 509 -18.64 -4.02 3.05
C TYR A 509 -20.10 -3.78 3.40
N TRP A 510 -20.92 -3.46 2.39
CA TRP A 510 -22.36 -3.18 2.54
C TRP A 510 -23.19 -3.91 1.49
N GLY A 511 -22.62 -4.91 0.82
CA GLY A 511 -23.37 -5.83 -0.03
C GLY A 511 -24.15 -6.84 0.80
N THR A 512 -24.97 -7.66 0.13
CA THR A 512 -25.90 -8.59 0.80
C THR A 512 -25.39 -10.03 0.89
N GLU A 513 -24.25 -10.36 0.26
CA GLU A 513 -23.76 -11.73 0.11
C GLU A 513 -23.00 -12.24 1.34
N LEU A 514 -22.32 -11.35 2.07
CA LEU A 514 -21.55 -11.70 3.27
C LEU A 514 -22.35 -11.42 4.54
N GLN A 515 -23.28 -12.31 4.90
CA GLN A 515 -24.10 -12.15 6.11
C GLN A 515 -23.44 -12.82 7.31
N LEU A 516 -23.24 -12.04 8.39
CA LEU A 516 -22.70 -12.58 9.65
C LEU A 516 -23.83 -13.25 10.43
N LEU A 517 -23.71 -14.54 10.68
CA LEU A 517 -24.71 -15.35 11.40
C LEU A 517 -24.42 -15.44 12.90
N ARG A 518 -23.25 -14.98 13.34
CA ARG A 518 -22.79 -15.02 14.73
C ARG A 518 -22.31 -13.65 15.16
N LYS A 519 -22.59 -13.29 16.42
CA LYS A 519 -22.02 -12.10 17.07
C LYS A 519 -21.02 -12.56 18.12
N ILE A 520 -19.81 -12.01 18.04
CA ILE A 520 -18.74 -12.25 19.00
C ILE A 520 -18.33 -10.88 19.53
N GLU A 521 -18.21 -10.74 20.85
CA GLU A 521 -17.82 -9.47 21.46
C GLU A 521 -16.36 -9.11 21.13
N PRO A 522 -16.04 -7.84 20.85
CA PRO A 522 -14.69 -7.41 20.50
C PRO A 522 -13.70 -7.62 21.64
N LEU A 523 -12.44 -7.87 21.30
CA LEU A 523 -11.41 -8.01 22.33
C LEU A 523 -11.02 -6.63 22.90
N ASP A 524 -10.91 -6.54 24.22
CA ASP A 524 -10.33 -5.38 24.87
C ASP A 524 -8.80 -5.51 24.96
N TYR A 525 -8.13 -4.88 23.99
CA TYR A 525 -6.68 -4.90 23.87
C TYR A 525 -6.06 -3.97 24.91
N LYS A 526 -5.67 -4.54 26.05
CA LYS A 526 -4.93 -3.79 27.07
C LYS A 526 -3.54 -3.47 26.55
N SER A 527 -3.21 -2.18 26.47
CA SER A 527 -1.84 -1.75 26.20
C SER A 527 -0.93 -2.28 27.31
N PRO A 528 0.14 -3.03 27.00
CA PRO A 528 1.07 -3.44 28.03
C PRO A 528 1.67 -2.18 28.68
N PRO A 529 1.80 -2.13 30.01
CA PRO A 529 2.48 -1.01 30.67
C PRO A 529 3.87 -0.88 30.05
N ALA A 530 4.25 0.35 29.68
CA ALA A 530 5.59 0.60 29.17
C ALA A 530 6.56 0.03 30.20
N THR A 531 7.43 -0.90 29.79
CA THR A 531 8.46 -1.42 30.69
C THR A 531 9.28 -0.22 31.14
N HIS A 532 9.18 0.13 32.42
CA HIS A 532 10.09 1.03 33.12
C HIS A 532 11.47 0.35 33.24
N LEU A 533 12.00 -0.20 32.14
CA LEU A 533 13.44 -0.41 32.01
C LEU A 533 14.04 0.95 32.27
N SER A 534 14.81 1.06 33.35
CA SER A 534 15.50 2.26 33.83
C SER A 534 15.92 3.11 32.63
N THR A 535 15.11 4.12 32.32
CA THR A 535 15.33 4.92 31.13
C THR A 535 16.65 5.63 31.37
N PRO A 536 17.67 5.39 30.53
CA PRO A 536 18.96 6.00 30.77
C PRO A 536 18.76 7.52 30.70
N LYS A 537 19.36 8.25 31.65
CA LYS A 537 19.29 9.72 31.69
C LYS A 537 19.79 10.37 30.38
N SER A 538 20.56 9.63 29.59
CA SER A 538 21.04 10.01 28.27
C SER A 538 21.15 8.79 27.37
N ILE A 539 20.76 8.88 26.11
CA ILE A 539 20.97 7.84 25.09
C ILE A 539 22.39 7.95 24.52
N SER A 540 23.15 6.85 24.46
CA SER A 540 24.37 6.78 23.65
C SER A 540 24.08 6.40 22.19
N PRO A 541 25.00 6.69 21.23
CA PRO A 541 24.86 6.21 19.85
C PRO A 541 24.69 4.68 19.76
N LEU A 542 25.32 3.95 20.68
CA LEU A 542 25.28 2.48 20.75
C LEU A 542 23.89 1.98 21.19
N ASP A 543 23.23 2.65 22.13
CA ASP A 543 21.89 2.27 22.59
C ASP A 543 20.87 2.36 21.45
N PHE A 544 20.94 3.44 20.66
CA PHE A 544 20.08 3.63 19.49
C PHE A 544 20.25 2.51 18.46
N ILE A 545 21.50 2.16 18.14
CA ILE A 545 21.81 1.09 17.18
C ILE A 545 21.36 -0.26 17.72
N ASN A 546 21.68 -0.58 18.98
CA ASN A 546 21.32 -1.85 19.60
C ASN A 546 19.80 -2.05 19.60
N HIS A 547 19.01 -1.03 19.95
CA HIS A 547 17.55 -1.12 19.92
C HIS A 547 17.00 -1.29 18.50
N CYS A 548 17.56 -0.58 17.52
CA CYS A 548 17.18 -0.76 16.11
C CYS A 548 17.48 -2.19 15.61
N LEU A 549 18.64 -2.74 15.98
CA LEU A 549 19.03 -4.09 15.60
C LEU A 549 18.25 -5.16 16.37
N SER A 550 17.84 -4.93 17.61
CA SER A 550 16.97 -5.88 18.33
C SER A 550 15.58 -5.97 17.70
N MET A 551 15.10 -4.92 17.03
CA MET A 551 13.85 -4.99 16.26
C MET A 551 13.97 -5.88 15.01
N LEU A 552 15.17 -6.08 14.45
CA LEU A 552 15.41 -7.02 13.35
C LEU A 552 15.23 -8.48 13.78
N SER A 553 15.76 -8.84 14.96
CA SER A 553 15.68 -10.21 15.49
C SER A 553 14.28 -10.56 16.00
N ASN A 554 13.47 -9.56 16.33
CA ASN A 554 12.17 -9.72 16.99
C ASN A 554 10.96 -9.53 16.04
N SER A 555 11.08 -9.84 14.74
CA SER A 555 9.95 -9.80 13.80
C SER A 555 8.95 -10.96 14.02
N VAL A 556 8.38 -11.02 15.22
CA VAL A 556 7.40 -12.03 15.67
C VAL A 556 6.02 -11.82 15.06
N HIS A 557 5.72 -10.66 14.48
CA HIS A 557 4.42 -10.34 13.86
C HIS A 557 3.99 -11.38 12.82
N GLY A 558 4.87 -11.68 11.85
CA GLY A 558 4.58 -12.65 10.80
C GLY A 558 4.46 -14.06 11.34
N GLN A 559 5.22 -14.37 12.41
CA GLN A 559 5.19 -15.68 13.07
C GLN A 559 3.87 -15.87 13.82
N VAL A 560 3.50 -14.95 14.71
CA VAL A 560 2.23 -14.97 15.45
C VAL A 560 1.05 -15.02 14.48
N PHE A 561 1.11 -14.23 13.41
CA PHE A 561 0.07 -14.19 12.39
C PHE A 561 -0.09 -15.51 11.61
N ASN A 562 1.02 -16.15 11.23
CA ASN A 562 0.98 -17.46 10.58
C ASN A 562 0.54 -18.55 11.55
N LEU A 563 1.04 -18.53 12.78
CA LEU A 563 0.63 -19.48 13.82
C LEU A 563 -0.87 -19.37 14.09
N HIS A 564 -1.43 -18.17 14.12
CA HIS A 564 -2.87 -17.96 14.31
C HIS A 564 -3.67 -18.66 13.21
N GLN A 565 -3.30 -18.47 11.94
CA GLN A 565 -3.95 -19.18 10.83
C GLN A 565 -3.85 -20.71 10.98
N ILE A 566 -2.72 -21.25 11.43
CA ILE A 566 -2.56 -22.70 11.61
C ILE A 566 -3.41 -23.20 12.79
N VAL A 567 -3.46 -22.45 13.89
CA VAL A 567 -4.29 -22.79 15.06
C VAL A 567 -5.75 -22.87 14.65
N VAL A 568 -6.27 -21.86 13.95
CA VAL A 568 -7.68 -21.87 13.52
C VAL A 568 -7.92 -23.02 12.53
N ASP A 569 -7.00 -23.22 11.58
CA ASP A 569 -7.13 -24.26 10.55
C ASP A 569 -7.13 -25.69 11.11
N LYS A 570 -6.30 -26.00 12.10
CA LYS A 570 -6.24 -27.34 12.71
C LYS A 570 -7.44 -27.66 13.61
N ASN A 571 -8.21 -26.66 13.99
CA ASN A 571 -9.31 -26.78 14.94
C ASN A 571 -10.68 -26.55 14.27
N GLU A 572 -10.80 -26.92 12.99
CA GLU A 572 -11.97 -26.61 12.13
C GLU A 572 -13.31 -27.15 12.67
N GLU A 573 -13.31 -28.27 13.41
CA GLU A 573 -14.51 -28.79 14.10
C GLU A 573 -14.83 -28.05 15.43
N LYS A 574 -14.08 -27.01 15.81
CA LYS A 574 -13.94 -26.59 17.21
C LYS A 574 -13.80 -25.09 17.44
N CYS A 575 -14.32 -24.23 16.56
CA CYS A 575 -14.46 -22.79 16.90
C CYS A 575 -15.52 -22.56 18.01
N GLU A 576 -16.35 -23.56 18.31
CA GLU A 576 -17.22 -23.61 19.51
C GLU A 576 -16.51 -24.12 20.77
N GLN A 577 -15.35 -24.77 20.64
CA GLN A 577 -14.61 -25.21 21.82
C GLN A 577 -13.94 -24.02 22.49
N ARG A 578 -14.26 -23.83 23.77
CA ARG A 578 -13.72 -22.78 24.65
C ARG A 578 -12.18 -22.65 24.57
N THR A 579 -11.47 -23.73 24.26
CA THR A 579 -10.01 -23.78 24.13
C THR A 579 -9.49 -23.04 22.89
N CYS A 580 -10.13 -23.20 21.73
CA CYS A 580 -9.69 -22.55 20.49
C CYS A 580 -9.90 -21.04 20.54
N GLN A 581 -11.04 -20.61 21.07
CA GLN A 581 -11.33 -19.18 21.28
C GLN A 581 -10.36 -18.53 22.27
N LYS A 582 -9.98 -19.24 23.35
CA LYS A 582 -8.95 -18.77 24.28
C LYS A 582 -7.61 -18.56 23.58
N LEU A 583 -7.17 -19.54 22.78
CA LEU A 583 -5.91 -19.45 22.05
C LEU A 583 -5.94 -18.35 20.98
N ALA A 584 -7.04 -18.18 20.26
CA ALA A 584 -7.22 -17.09 19.30
C ALA A 584 -7.13 -15.72 19.97
N LYS A 585 -7.81 -15.52 21.12
CA LYS A 585 -7.70 -14.29 21.94
C LYS A 585 -6.27 -14.06 22.42
N GLU A 586 -5.61 -15.12 22.90
CA GLU A 586 -4.22 -15.04 23.36
C GLU A 586 -3.28 -14.60 22.24
N MET A 587 -3.42 -15.18 21.05
CA MET A 587 -2.64 -14.81 19.87
C MET A 587 -2.97 -13.42 19.34
N ALA A 588 -4.22 -12.99 19.44
CA ALA A 588 -4.62 -11.62 19.13
C ALA A 588 -3.93 -10.61 20.06
N ASN A 589 -3.89 -10.88 21.37
CA ASN A 589 -3.14 -10.08 22.33
C ASN A 589 -1.64 -10.07 22.03
N MET A 590 -1.03 -11.24 21.74
CA MET A 590 0.38 -11.30 21.34
C MET A 590 0.64 -10.49 20.06
N PHE A 591 -0.28 -10.54 19.09
CA PHE A 591 -0.16 -9.79 17.84
C PHE A 591 -0.23 -8.28 18.07
N SER A 592 -1.15 -7.82 18.94
CA SER A 592 -1.26 -6.41 19.34
C SER A 592 0.02 -5.93 20.04
N ILE A 593 0.52 -6.70 21.02
CA ILE A 593 1.81 -6.42 21.69
C ILE A 593 2.96 -6.38 20.70
N ALA A 594 2.98 -7.29 19.72
CA ALA A 594 4.00 -7.31 18.66
C ALA A 594 4.07 -5.96 17.94
N ILE A 595 2.92 -5.43 17.51
CA ILE A 595 2.80 -4.20 16.72
C ILE A 595 3.44 -3.00 17.43
N ASP A 596 3.24 -2.92 18.75
CA ASP A 596 3.74 -1.80 19.54
C ASP A 596 5.07 -2.06 20.25
N SER A 597 5.59 -3.29 20.22
CA SER A 597 6.88 -3.68 20.82
C SER A 597 8.03 -2.74 20.48
N GLY A 598 8.11 -2.27 19.23
CA GLY A 598 9.15 -1.34 18.77
C GLY A 598 9.10 0.03 19.47
N LYS A 599 7.91 0.47 19.90
CA LYS A 599 7.69 1.75 20.60
C LYS A 599 7.73 1.59 22.12
N THR A 600 7.16 0.50 22.64
CA THR A 600 6.99 0.29 24.08
C THR A 600 8.19 -0.40 24.72
N GLY A 601 9.01 -1.09 23.93
CA GLY A 601 10.07 -1.97 24.44
C GLY A 601 9.53 -3.29 24.99
N CYS A 602 8.21 -3.54 24.93
CA CYS A 602 7.61 -4.75 25.43
C CYS A 602 7.89 -5.92 24.47
N SER A 603 8.45 -7.01 24.99
CA SER A 603 8.62 -8.25 24.24
C SER A 603 7.44 -9.18 24.46
N ILE A 604 7.05 -9.93 23.43
CA ILE A 604 6.15 -11.07 23.59
C ILE A 604 6.83 -12.12 24.48
N ASP A 605 6.04 -12.82 25.30
CA ASP A 605 6.49 -14.02 26.01
C ASP A 605 6.94 -15.10 25.00
N GLN A 606 8.26 -15.21 24.83
CA GLN A 606 8.89 -16.17 23.93
C GLN A 606 8.71 -17.62 24.41
N THR A 607 8.58 -17.86 25.71
CA THR A 607 8.33 -19.19 26.27
C THR A 607 6.95 -19.64 25.84
N ARG A 608 5.95 -18.80 26.08
CA ARG A 608 4.58 -19.11 25.69
C ARG A 608 4.40 -19.25 24.17
N LEU A 609 5.08 -18.40 23.38
CA LEU A 609 5.10 -18.54 21.92
C LEU A 609 5.65 -19.92 21.48
N ARG A 610 6.71 -20.41 22.12
CA ARG A 610 7.27 -21.75 21.85
C ARG A 610 6.33 -22.88 22.26
N GLU A 611 5.63 -22.75 23.38
CA GLU A 611 4.60 -23.71 23.80
C GLU A 611 3.50 -23.82 22.73
N ILE A 612 3.00 -22.69 22.25
CA ILE A 612 2.00 -22.67 21.17
C ILE A 612 2.57 -23.31 19.90
N GLN A 613 3.82 -23.03 19.54
CA GLN A 613 4.49 -23.67 18.40
C GLN A 613 4.59 -25.19 18.57
N GLN A 614 4.84 -25.68 19.79
CA GLN A 614 4.89 -27.11 20.08
C GLN A 614 3.50 -27.76 19.98
N ILE A 615 2.46 -27.11 20.50
CA ILE A 615 1.06 -27.56 20.39
C ILE A 615 0.65 -27.68 18.91
N VAL A 616 1.01 -26.67 18.11
CA VAL A 616 0.66 -26.62 16.69
C VAL A 616 1.54 -27.58 15.87
N GLY A 617 2.77 -27.85 16.27
CA GLY A 617 3.71 -28.71 15.57
C GLY A 617 4.35 -28.07 14.33
N SER A 618 5.11 -28.86 13.57
CA SER A 618 5.96 -28.38 12.46
C SER A 618 5.34 -28.45 11.06
N THR A 619 4.05 -28.77 10.96
CA THR A 619 3.32 -28.90 9.70
C THR A 619 2.40 -27.70 9.45
N TYR A 620 2.39 -27.22 8.21
CA TYR A 620 1.65 -26.03 7.79
C TYR A 620 0.50 -26.41 6.85
N PRO A 621 -0.61 -25.68 6.81
CA PRO A 621 -1.62 -25.89 5.80
C PRO A 621 -1.04 -25.59 4.41
N ASP A 622 -1.50 -26.35 3.41
CA ASP A 622 -1.06 -26.29 2.01
C ASP A 622 -1.11 -24.87 1.40
N TYR A 623 -2.09 -24.05 1.77
CA TYR A 623 -2.19 -22.66 1.30
C TYR A 623 -1.11 -21.71 1.85
N LEU A 624 -0.45 -22.05 2.95
CA LEU A 624 0.71 -21.30 3.49
C LEU A 624 2.05 -21.73 2.87
N ARG A 625 2.07 -22.80 2.08
CA ARG A 625 3.25 -23.26 1.29
C ARG A 625 4.51 -23.53 2.12
N GLY A 626 4.34 -24.10 3.33
CA GLY A 626 5.46 -24.57 4.15
C GLY A 626 6.18 -25.78 3.51
N LYS A 627 7.46 -26.00 3.89
CA LYS A 627 8.25 -27.16 3.41
C LYS A 627 7.60 -28.50 3.75
N LYS A 628 7.02 -28.62 4.94
CA LYS A 628 6.17 -29.73 5.37
C LYS A 628 4.75 -29.20 5.47
N SER A 629 3.85 -29.70 4.64
CA SER A 629 2.45 -29.25 4.61
C SER A 629 1.45 -30.39 4.70
N TYR A 630 0.27 -30.09 5.24
CA TYR A 630 -0.90 -30.97 5.22
C TYR A 630 -2.01 -30.33 4.37
N GLN A 631 -2.89 -31.17 3.83
CA GLN A 631 -4.05 -30.70 3.08
C GLN A 631 -5.08 -30.14 4.06
N SER A 632 -5.19 -28.81 4.11
CA SER A 632 -6.17 -28.12 4.95
C SER A 632 -7.60 -28.44 4.51
N GLN A 633 -8.49 -28.74 5.45
CA GLN A 633 -9.91 -28.94 5.15
C GLN A 633 -10.69 -27.62 5.15
N SER A 634 -10.07 -26.53 5.63
CA SER A 634 -10.69 -25.21 5.72
C SER A 634 -11.01 -24.63 4.36
N ILE A 635 -11.93 -23.68 4.37
CA ILE A 635 -12.28 -22.89 3.20
C ILE A 635 -11.04 -22.29 2.53
N LEU A 636 -10.02 -21.88 3.29
CA LEU A 636 -8.77 -21.36 2.74
C LEU A 636 -8.00 -22.40 1.93
N GLY A 637 -7.89 -23.63 2.43
CA GLY A 637 -7.28 -24.76 1.74
C GLY A 637 -8.06 -25.14 0.48
N LYS A 638 -9.40 -25.22 0.59
CA LYS A 638 -10.28 -25.54 -0.54
C LYS A 638 -10.17 -24.50 -1.66
N LEU A 639 -10.26 -23.20 -1.33
CA LEU A 639 -10.11 -22.09 -2.29
C LEU A 639 -8.71 -22.08 -2.94
N TYR A 640 -7.66 -22.34 -2.16
CA TYR A 640 -6.29 -22.41 -2.66
C TYR A 640 -6.12 -23.55 -3.68
N ARG A 641 -6.65 -24.75 -3.38
CA ARG A 641 -6.60 -25.89 -4.32
C ARG A 641 -7.41 -25.62 -5.58
N ASN A 642 -8.60 -25.02 -5.47
CA ASN A 642 -9.38 -24.61 -6.64
C ASN A 642 -8.61 -23.59 -7.51
N ALA A 643 -7.95 -22.61 -6.89
CA ALA A 643 -7.07 -21.67 -7.58
C ALA A 643 -5.86 -22.36 -8.25
N LEU A 644 -5.25 -23.35 -7.58
CA LEU A 644 -4.17 -24.16 -8.18
C LEU A 644 -4.67 -24.90 -9.42
N GLU A 645 -5.82 -25.57 -9.34
CA GLU A 645 -6.41 -26.27 -10.48
C GLU A 645 -6.71 -25.33 -11.64
N PHE A 646 -7.31 -24.16 -11.37
CA PHE A 646 -7.55 -23.13 -12.37
C PHE A 646 -6.24 -22.70 -13.06
N THR A 647 -5.16 -22.49 -12.30
CA THR A 647 -3.85 -22.13 -12.88
C THR A 647 -3.22 -23.26 -13.69
N LYS A 648 -3.41 -24.54 -13.29
CA LYS A 648 -2.94 -25.72 -14.04
C LYS A 648 -3.69 -25.86 -15.36
N LYS A 649 -5.03 -25.86 -15.32
CA LYS A 649 -5.92 -25.94 -16.50
C LYS A 649 -5.61 -24.85 -17.53
N ARG A 650 -5.24 -23.64 -17.06
CA ARG A 650 -4.77 -22.55 -17.94
C ARG A 650 -3.38 -22.73 -18.51
N SER A 651 -2.46 -23.36 -17.78
CA SER A 651 -1.09 -23.59 -18.29
C SER A 651 -1.07 -24.60 -19.45
N SER A 652 -2.09 -25.47 -19.51
CA SER A 652 -2.34 -26.39 -20.62
C SER A 652 -3.07 -25.77 -21.82
N ASP A 653 -3.68 -24.59 -21.69
CA ASP A 653 -4.40 -23.93 -22.79
C ASP A 653 -3.41 -23.25 -23.77
N SER A 654 -3.40 -23.76 -25.02
CA SER A 654 -2.53 -23.27 -26.10
C SER A 654 -2.72 -21.78 -26.43
N THR A 655 -3.89 -21.21 -26.15
CA THR A 655 -4.23 -19.80 -26.40
C THR A 655 -3.61 -18.88 -25.34
N VAL A 656 -3.53 -19.34 -24.09
CA VAL A 656 -2.96 -18.60 -22.95
C VAL A 656 -1.43 -18.55 -23.04
N LYS A 657 -0.78 -19.61 -23.54
CA LYS A 657 0.67 -19.60 -23.84
C LYS A 657 1.05 -18.48 -24.82
N VAL A 658 0.19 -18.19 -25.79
CA VAL A 658 0.38 -17.09 -26.75
C VAL A 658 0.19 -15.73 -26.11
N LEU A 659 -0.75 -15.59 -25.17
CA LEU A 659 -0.96 -14.31 -24.46
C LEU A 659 0.12 -14.02 -23.41
N GLN A 660 0.72 -15.05 -22.80
CA GLN A 660 1.76 -14.90 -21.78
C GLN A 660 3.17 -14.73 -22.36
N ASN A 661 3.48 -15.39 -23.49
CA ASN A 661 4.81 -15.36 -24.13
C ASN A 661 4.82 -14.66 -25.49
N GLY A 662 3.67 -14.15 -25.94
CA GLY A 662 3.54 -13.52 -27.25
C GLY A 662 4.00 -12.07 -27.26
N VAL A 663 4.28 -11.60 -28.46
CA VAL A 663 4.78 -10.25 -28.71
C VAL A 663 3.62 -9.41 -29.26
N ASN A 664 3.37 -8.26 -28.64
CA ASN A 664 2.28 -7.38 -29.04
C ASN A 664 2.60 -6.62 -30.33
N CYS A 665 1.63 -6.57 -31.23
CA CYS A 665 1.63 -5.64 -32.34
C CYS A 665 1.38 -4.23 -31.83
N ASN A 666 2.35 -3.35 -32.04
CA ASN A 666 2.27 -1.95 -31.65
C ASN A 666 1.32 -1.12 -32.54
N VAL A 667 0.75 -1.71 -33.60
CA VAL A 667 -0.17 -1.05 -34.53
C VAL A 667 -1.64 -1.32 -34.18
N CYS A 668 -2.02 -2.57 -33.88
CA CYS A 668 -3.42 -2.93 -33.60
C CYS A 668 -3.64 -3.63 -32.25
N GLY A 669 -2.59 -3.85 -31.46
CA GLY A 669 -2.69 -4.49 -30.14
C GLY A 669 -2.84 -6.01 -30.17
N ARG A 670 -2.84 -6.66 -31.34
CA ARG A 670 -2.90 -8.13 -31.44
C ARG A 670 -1.64 -8.79 -30.86
N VAL A 671 -1.82 -9.83 -30.04
CA VAL A 671 -0.72 -10.62 -29.48
C VAL A 671 -0.34 -11.74 -30.44
N CYS A 672 0.92 -11.76 -30.89
CA CYS A 672 1.46 -12.75 -31.83
C CYS A 672 2.32 -13.79 -31.11
N LYS A 673 2.32 -15.05 -31.57
CA LYS A 673 3.01 -16.17 -30.88
C LYS A 673 4.53 -15.96 -30.69
N ASN A 674 5.18 -15.23 -31.60
CA ASN A 674 6.62 -14.92 -31.58
C ASN A 674 6.92 -13.73 -32.51
N GLU A 675 8.17 -13.25 -32.55
CA GLU A 675 8.60 -12.12 -33.41
C GLU A 675 8.38 -12.38 -34.91
N ARG A 676 8.48 -13.64 -35.35
CA ARG A 676 8.23 -14.04 -36.75
C ARG A 676 6.76 -13.88 -37.14
N GLY A 677 5.85 -14.24 -36.24
CA GLY A 677 4.41 -14.02 -36.39
C GLY A 677 4.04 -12.53 -36.29
N LEU A 678 4.75 -11.77 -35.46
CA LEU A 678 4.60 -10.32 -35.38
C LEU A 678 5.03 -9.64 -36.69
N SER A 679 6.15 -10.03 -37.29
CA SER A 679 6.64 -9.41 -38.53
C SER A 679 5.72 -9.68 -39.72
N THR A 680 5.18 -10.89 -39.85
CA THR A 680 4.17 -11.24 -40.87
C THR A 680 2.86 -10.48 -40.64
N HIS A 681 2.37 -10.45 -39.39
CA HIS A 681 1.17 -9.70 -39.04
C HIS A 681 1.33 -8.19 -39.29
N LYS A 682 2.48 -7.61 -38.93
CA LYS A 682 2.78 -6.18 -39.08
C LYS A 682 2.79 -5.75 -40.55
N ARG A 683 3.35 -6.57 -41.46
CA ARG A 683 3.29 -6.34 -42.91
C ARG A 683 1.84 -6.25 -43.44
N SER A 684 0.94 -7.08 -42.91
CA SER A 684 -0.50 -7.03 -43.25
C SER A 684 -1.22 -5.86 -42.59
N CYS A 685 -0.86 -5.53 -41.35
CA CYS A 685 -1.46 -4.45 -40.57
C CYS A 685 -1.10 -3.05 -41.12
N ASP A 686 0.15 -2.87 -41.54
CA ASP A 686 0.64 -1.62 -42.13
C ASP A 686 0.04 -1.36 -43.52
N LYS A 687 -0.24 -2.42 -44.31
CA LYS A 687 -0.96 -2.32 -45.59
C LYS A 687 -2.37 -1.75 -45.41
N LYS A 688 -3.13 -2.26 -44.43
CA LYS A 688 -4.50 -1.79 -44.14
C LYS A 688 -4.57 -0.34 -43.65
N LYS A 689 -3.51 0.15 -42.99
CA LYS A 689 -3.43 1.54 -42.53
C LYS A 689 -3.14 2.51 -43.69
N LYS A 690 -2.28 2.11 -44.64
CA LYS A 690 -2.01 2.90 -45.85
C LYS A 690 -3.20 3.03 -46.80
N GLU A 691 -4.08 2.01 -46.85
CA GLU A 691 -5.31 2.06 -47.65
C GLU A 691 -6.41 2.95 -47.02
N THR A 692 -6.33 3.25 -45.73
CA THR A 692 -7.30 4.10 -45.02
C THR A 692 -6.88 5.57 -44.92
N GLU A 693 -5.59 5.89 -45.05
CA GLU A 693 -5.06 7.26 -44.96
C GLU A 693 -5.05 8.02 -46.31
N SER A 694 -5.41 7.40 -47.44
CA SER A 694 -5.36 8.02 -48.79
C SER A 694 -6.67 8.65 -49.28
N LYS A 695 -7.71 8.75 -48.45
CA LYS A 695 -9.01 9.34 -48.85
C LYS A 695 -9.62 10.28 -47.81
N ILE A 696 -9.04 11.46 -47.56
CA ILE A 696 -9.80 12.62 -47.00
C ILE A 696 -9.16 13.95 -47.50
N PRO A 697 -9.89 14.82 -48.23
CA PRO A 697 -9.50 16.21 -48.48
C PRO A 697 -9.84 17.14 -47.31
N SER A 698 -9.03 18.18 -47.14
CA SER A 698 -9.11 19.22 -46.11
C SER A 698 -10.06 20.36 -46.49
N THR A 699 -11.22 20.52 -45.81
CA THR A 699 -11.89 21.82 -45.58
C THR A 699 -13.10 21.71 -44.64
N ILE A 700 -13.13 22.62 -43.63
CA ILE A 700 -14.28 23.26 -42.95
C ILE A 700 -15.10 22.46 -41.89
N ILE A 701 -15.34 23.14 -40.74
CA ILE A 701 -16.07 22.83 -39.49
C ILE A 701 -17.45 23.55 -39.54
N PRO A 702 -18.52 23.28 -38.75
CA PRO A 702 -19.08 22.09 -38.06
C PRO A 702 -20.56 21.81 -38.43
N GLN A 703 -21.08 20.60 -38.15
CA GLN A 703 -22.48 20.40 -37.71
C GLN A 703 -22.68 18.99 -37.15
N ALA A 704 -23.42 18.92 -36.04
CA ALA A 704 -23.88 17.67 -35.45
C ALA A 704 -24.95 17.04 -36.35
N GLU A 705 -24.80 15.76 -36.69
CA GLU A 705 -25.85 14.72 -36.65
C GLU A 705 -25.38 13.41 -37.30
N HIS A 706 -25.83 12.30 -36.72
CA HIS A 706 -25.74 10.91 -37.20
C HIS A 706 -24.36 10.21 -37.26
N MET A 707 -23.97 9.59 -36.14
CA MET A 707 -23.11 8.41 -36.16
C MET A 707 -23.91 7.16 -35.76
N LYS A 708 -24.18 6.31 -36.76
CA LYS A 708 -24.83 5.00 -36.62
C LYS A 708 -24.09 4.14 -35.60
N THR A 709 -24.85 3.65 -34.62
CA THR A 709 -24.50 2.59 -33.68
C THR A 709 -23.98 1.35 -34.40
N LEU A 710 -22.71 1.01 -34.16
CA LEU A 710 -22.19 -0.34 -34.40
C LEU A 710 -22.75 -1.26 -33.30
N VAL A 711 -23.84 -1.96 -33.63
CA VAL A 711 -24.44 -2.99 -32.79
C VAL A 711 -23.50 -4.20 -32.75
N THR A 712 -22.89 -4.44 -31.59
CA THR A 712 -22.27 -5.73 -31.26
C THR A 712 -23.37 -6.76 -30.97
N PRO A 713 -23.23 -8.04 -31.39
CA PRO A 713 -24.31 -9.01 -31.28
C PRO A 713 -24.62 -9.32 -29.81
N THR A 714 -25.89 -9.11 -29.43
CA THR A 714 -26.47 -9.53 -28.17
C THR A 714 -26.37 -11.06 -28.03
N PRO A 715 -26.00 -11.61 -26.86
CA PRO A 715 -26.00 -13.06 -26.68
C PRO A 715 -27.43 -13.59 -26.84
N LYS A 716 -27.61 -14.63 -27.66
CA LYS A 716 -28.89 -15.34 -27.78
C LYS A 716 -29.04 -16.29 -26.59
N PHE A 717 -30.10 -16.13 -25.81
CA PHE A 717 -30.48 -17.05 -24.72
C PHE A 717 -31.86 -17.65 -25.00
N ARG A 718 -32.14 -18.84 -24.50
CA ARG A 718 -33.51 -19.38 -24.51
C ARG A 718 -34.28 -18.72 -23.36
N ILE A 719 -35.40 -18.07 -23.67
CA ILE A 719 -36.24 -17.37 -22.68
C ILE A 719 -36.63 -18.26 -21.50
N ILE A 720 -36.84 -19.56 -21.75
CA ILE A 720 -37.26 -20.52 -20.72
C ILE A 720 -36.23 -20.67 -19.58
N ASP A 721 -34.94 -20.41 -19.84
CA ASP A 721 -33.84 -20.55 -18.87
C ASP A 721 -33.84 -19.43 -17.83
N ARG A 722 -34.69 -18.41 -18.01
CA ARG A 722 -34.79 -17.24 -17.11
C ARG A 722 -36.18 -17.03 -16.50
N LEU A 723 -37.13 -17.91 -16.76
CA LEU A 723 -38.46 -17.82 -16.17
C LEU A 723 -38.49 -18.51 -14.80
N THR A 724 -39.08 -17.84 -13.82
CA THR A 724 -39.29 -18.38 -12.48
C THR A 724 -40.39 -19.43 -12.49
N LYS A 725 -40.18 -20.53 -11.78
CA LYS A 725 -41.20 -21.57 -11.56
C LYS A 725 -41.99 -21.31 -10.29
N ASN A 726 -43.27 -21.67 -10.30
CA ASN A 726 -44.08 -21.77 -9.10
C ASN A 726 -43.84 -23.12 -8.38
N PRO A 727 -44.39 -23.32 -7.17
CA PRO A 727 -44.21 -24.56 -6.40
C PRO A 727 -44.67 -25.84 -7.12
N ASP A 728 -45.64 -25.72 -8.04
CA ASP A 728 -46.18 -26.84 -8.84
C ASP A 728 -45.33 -27.16 -10.08
N GLY A 729 -44.19 -26.48 -10.26
CA GLY A 729 -43.24 -26.71 -11.36
C GLY A 729 -43.64 -26.08 -12.69
N GLU A 730 -44.70 -25.26 -12.72
CA GLU A 730 -45.13 -24.47 -13.87
C GLU A 730 -44.37 -23.14 -13.93
N TYR A 731 -44.16 -22.61 -15.14
CA TYR A 731 -43.48 -21.33 -15.32
C TYR A 731 -44.45 -20.16 -15.23
N ASN A 732 -44.07 -19.12 -14.51
CA ASN A 732 -44.82 -17.87 -14.45
C ASN A 732 -44.66 -17.07 -15.75
N CYS A 733 -45.74 -16.44 -16.22
CA CYS A 733 -45.65 -15.47 -17.30
C CYS A 733 -44.73 -14.30 -16.88
N PRO A 734 -43.76 -13.88 -17.71
CA PRO A 734 -42.87 -12.77 -17.37
C PRO A 734 -43.59 -11.41 -17.26
N ASN A 735 -44.78 -11.29 -17.86
CA ASN A 735 -45.67 -10.15 -17.57
C ASN A 735 -46.46 -10.44 -16.28
N VAL A 736 -46.02 -9.83 -15.18
CA VAL A 736 -46.59 -10.02 -13.84
C VAL A 736 -48.08 -9.63 -13.79
N GLN A 737 -48.54 -8.72 -14.66
CA GLN A 737 -49.94 -8.33 -14.76
C GLN A 737 -50.84 -9.38 -15.44
N CYS A 738 -50.26 -10.36 -16.15
CA CYS A 738 -51.00 -11.41 -16.85
C CYS A 738 -51.48 -12.53 -15.92
N GLY A 739 -50.73 -12.82 -14.85
CA GLY A 739 -51.12 -13.79 -13.80
C GLY A 739 -51.22 -15.27 -14.21
N LYS A 740 -50.93 -15.64 -15.47
CA LYS A 740 -51.05 -17.03 -15.97
C LYS A 740 -49.78 -17.86 -15.76
N THR A 741 -49.96 -19.16 -15.49
CA THR A 741 -48.88 -20.17 -15.38
C THR A 741 -48.96 -21.19 -16.51
N PHE A 742 -47.81 -21.79 -16.87
CA PHE A 742 -47.73 -22.72 -18.01
C PHE A 742 -46.82 -23.91 -17.73
N LYS A 743 -47.27 -25.09 -18.18
CA LYS A 743 -46.39 -26.26 -18.35
C LYS A 743 -45.39 -26.03 -19.49
N PRO A 744 -44.20 -26.68 -19.48
CA PRO A 744 -43.10 -26.39 -20.42
C PRO A 744 -43.49 -26.41 -21.91
N GLN A 745 -44.46 -27.25 -22.28
CA GLN A 745 -44.92 -27.44 -23.66
C GLN A 745 -45.88 -26.33 -24.13
N GLY A 746 -46.58 -25.66 -23.20
CA GLY A 746 -47.58 -24.61 -23.49
C GLY A 746 -47.06 -23.18 -23.38
N ILE A 747 -45.80 -23.00 -22.95
CA ILE A 747 -45.22 -21.69 -22.65
C ILE A 747 -44.95 -20.87 -23.92
N THR A 748 -44.60 -21.54 -25.02
CA THR A 748 -44.04 -20.90 -26.20
C THR A 748 -45.05 -20.03 -26.96
N PRO A 749 -46.31 -20.45 -27.19
CA PRO A 749 -47.29 -19.61 -27.89
C PRO A 749 -47.70 -18.38 -27.07
N HIS A 750 -47.93 -18.55 -25.76
CA HIS A 750 -48.39 -17.48 -24.89
C HIS A 750 -47.27 -16.46 -24.58
N VAL A 751 -46.07 -16.93 -24.23
CA VAL A 751 -44.93 -16.03 -23.96
C VAL A 751 -44.52 -15.27 -25.21
N LYS A 752 -44.65 -15.82 -26.42
CA LYS A 752 -44.40 -15.07 -27.66
C LYS A 752 -45.35 -13.89 -27.86
N SER A 753 -46.62 -14.02 -27.46
CA SER A 753 -47.60 -12.92 -27.56
C SER A 753 -47.41 -11.91 -26.43
N CYS A 754 -47.36 -12.38 -25.18
CA CYS A 754 -47.35 -11.50 -24.00
C CYS A 754 -45.98 -10.82 -23.78
N ALA A 755 -44.87 -11.52 -24.04
CA ALA A 755 -43.54 -10.90 -23.95
C ALA A 755 -43.29 -9.89 -25.08
N LYS A 756 -43.95 -10.03 -26.25
CA LYS A 756 -43.83 -9.03 -27.32
C LYS A 756 -44.39 -7.67 -26.88
N GLU A 757 -45.55 -7.64 -26.23
CA GLU A 757 -46.13 -6.40 -25.69
C GLU A 757 -45.28 -5.81 -24.57
N TRP A 758 -44.83 -6.64 -23.61
CA TRP A 758 -43.98 -6.18 -22.51
C TRP A 758 -42.64 -5.62 -23.01
N LEU A 759 -41.98 -6.28 -23.96
CA LEU A 759 -40.72 -5.82 -24.57
C LEU A 759 -40.91 -4.50 -25.31
N LYS A 760 -42.03 -4.34 -26.03
CA LYS A 760 -42.36 -3.11 -26.76
C LYS A 760 -42.64 -1.94 -25.80
N GLN A 761 -43.34 -2.19 -24.69
CA GLN A 761 -43.60 -1.18 -23.65
C GLN A 761 -42.33 -0.75 -22.89
N ASN A 762 -41.30 -1.60 -22.83
CA ASN A 762 -40.03 -1.31 -22.15
C ASN A 762 -38.89 -0.93 -23.12
N GLY A 763 -39.22 -0.55 -24.36
CA GLY A 763 -38.26 0.03 -25.31
C GLY A 763 -37.30 -0.97 -25.97
N PHE A 764 -37.59 -2.27 -25.94
CA PHE A 764 -36.80 -3.29 -26.63
C PHE A 764 -37.34 -3.52 -28.05
N SER A 765 -36.48 -3.48 -29.08
CA SER A 765 -36.85 -3.91 -30.43
C SER A 765 -36.81 -5.43 -30.54
N ILE A 766 -37.83 -6.01 -31.18
CA ILE A 766 -37.93 -7.45 -31.42
C ILE A 766 -37.60 -7.67 -32.90
N ASP A 767 -36.52 -8.41 -33.17
CA ASP A 767 -36.12 -8.86 -34.52
C ASP A 767 -36.72 -10.24 -34.81
#